data_AF-A0A182Q500-F1
#
_entry.id   AF-A0A182Q500-F1
#
_cell.length_a   1.000
_cell.length_b   1.000
_cell.length_c   1.000
_cell.angle_alpha   90.00
_cell.angle_beta   90.00
_cell.angle_gamma   90.00
#
_symmetry.space_group_name_H-M   'P 1'
#
loop_
_entity.id
_entity.type
_entity.pdbx_description
1 polymer ?
#
loop_
_entity_poly.entity_id
_entity_poly.type
_entity_poly.pdbx_seq_one_letter_code
_entity_poly.pdbx_strand_id
1 'polypeptide(L)'
;MTSPKRNTSGSQRPTTTTGGGGGTTAIGIDFGTSFSSVGIYRNGKFEIIANECGNHRIPSVVAFTDKGRLVGDEALAQADNDPSNCVVEVKRILGRHKKEGTLRVQFRGETKCYHPEEICGIILSHLRTMAERQLGEPVSHAVIAVPAGFSDGQRQAVLDAATIAGLSVLRLINEPTAAAISFGLNKKVIGEQYVLVCSFGGGFLDVSIVTIYNGVFQVRASSGDTKLGGTDIDNRLVEHFVRQLRDSQGVDVSNDSVAMRKLRKAAEQAKRTLSYTSQVTVEIENVHEGHRLSATLTKDHVDELCKDLFERVLLHVETTLRRARKDRFAIHEIMLVGESSRIPRVQIMLSEFFDRRSLSSSVNSDEAVVVGTAIAAGILSGDKSCAIQDLLWWDLVPRSIGMIGDGGGDGGESSPRILISRNSTLPLKERHRVRNFREVHRLYEGESAIVSDNVTLGRLQLEGNFGEELEDVGLSFQVDLNGVLHVMVEGNIELKATLDKGRLERYEIDRIVYEHKRLQLEMERGEEERKELEERQRKGPETASEIVIDRAEKLEADVGAMIGTWDRFSEWLHCLCVVTFDLELGQAMELIYPKHVTLTEQEKMNICYLAFPDSNSGCMGDSQFHIRLRVSSGSENSTLPAGLQEFNCHCMPVHRADPGHFWGFVYFRQIKDATLKRGYFQKSLVLLTRLPFINLFYELCGVIAPAYFSSGEPTLEAVCDSVCKWPSPLSDDTLQLHLLGNVYEVSIPKQNGKYSSLVSPVESFHPANKSGGTNGRPNQTRTISSVHEIDIFRSLQLFLPHVHLLWELVLTGEPIIVTGTSPTDCAHMVQSLTSLISPLAYCAESRPYFTIHDTEFKEFTQNKNGHHPAIILGVTNPFFAKTLQHWPHTIRLQDSTEAQLQRQRAATPSSTGGTKHNDTGGGVGGGLPSSDGSATLSRLSKIKQITHKLLDSSPGLYTQYKPYVQKDKAFIKKILLGLKTDRPLSVQSALLRRHLLELTQSFMIPLERYMASLMPLQKDISPFRSAPQPHPFKQEDFLATLEEFGPQLTSTCKGDWEGLYKRFFTSPNFKGWYETRYFELEQTLQVLHMQTLSESNLAEWAKGKLEVEIVDMILRLRHKLTLLQTSGGSMAALPVQLNARDTRAQLLRHMENMKKSLPDDLKQILGDA
;
A
#
# COMPACT_ATOMS: atom_id res chain seq x y z
N MET A 1 26.35 41.82 -47.34
CA MET A 1 27.60 42.52 -47.73
C MET A 1 28.62 42.32 -46.63
N THR A 2 29.86 42.02 -47.05
CA THR A 2 31.15 42.15 -46.33
C THR A 2 31.41 41.29 -45.09
N SER A 3 32.06 40.15 -45.35
CA SER A 3 33.23 39.61 -44.62
C SER A 3 34.35 40.67 -44.42
N PRO A 4 35.53 40.35 -43.82
CA PRO A 4 35.92 39.31 -42.85
C PRO A 4 36.86 39.88 -41.73
N LYS A 5 37.35 39.06 -40.79
CA LYS A 5 38.81 38.90 -40.54
C LYS A 5 39.16 37.78 -39.55
N ARG A 6 40.35 37.23 -39.81
CA ARG A 6 40.96 35.94 -39.46
C ARG A 6 41.88 35.99 -38.22
N ASN A 7 42.15 34.78 -37.68
CA ASN A 7 43.40 34.24 -37.08
C ASN A 7 43.91 34.83 -35.73
N THR A 8 44.52 34.08 -34.79
CA THR A 8 45.05 32.70 -34.74
C THR A 8 45.38 32.24 -33.30
N SER A 9 45.23 30.93 -33.07
CA SER A 9 45.97 29.99 -32.18
C SER A 9 46.21 30.23 -30.67
N GLY A 10 45.78 29.25 -29.86
CA GLY A 10 46.31 28.97 -28.51
C GLY A 10 45.51 27.88 -27.79
N SER A 11 46.11 26.70 -27.58
CA SER A 11 45.54 25.51 -26.92
C SER A 11 45.27 25.72 -25.42
N GLN A 12 44.02 25.48 -24.96
CA GLN A 12 43.70 25.16 -23.56
C GLN A 12 42.45 24.24 -23.44
N ARG A 13 42.46 23.44 -22.37
CA ARG A 13 41.58 22.34 -21.93
C ARG A 13 40.07 22.56 -22.08
N PRO A 14 39.25 21.49 -22.25
CA PRO A 14 37.79 21.62 -22.31
C PRO A 14 37.25 22.03 -20.94
N THR A 15 36.72 23.25 -20.89
CA THR A 15 35.95 23.78 -19.77
C THR A 15 34.49 23.36 -19.98
N THR A 16 33.97 22.59 -19.03
CA THR A 16 32.56 22.21 -18.94
C THR A 16 31.72 23.46 -18.72
N THR A 17 30.94 23.82 -19.75
CA THR A 17 30.05 24.97 -19.74
C THR A 17 28.76 24.59 -19.01
N THR A 18 28.57 25.14 -17.82
CA THR A 18 27.28 25.17 -17.13
C THR A 18 26.45 26.35 -17.65
N GLY A 19 25.22 26.08 -18.08
CA GLY A 19 24.30 27.10 -18.59
C GLY A 19 22.89 26.59 -18.90
N GLY A 20 22.04 26.54 -17.86
CA GLY A 20 20.61 26.89 -17.87
C GLY A 20 19.65 26.34 -18.94
N GLY A 21 18.80 25.40 -18.52
CA GLY A 21 17.52 25.05 -19.16
C GLY A 21 16.92 23.79 -18.52
N GLY A 22 16.04 23.93 -17.53
CA GLY A 22 15.38 22.82 -16.85
C GLY A 22 14.35 22.12 -17.75
N GLY A 23 14.83 21.26 -18.65
CA GLY A 23 14.01 20.28 -19.38
C GLY A 23 14.10 18.92 -18.70
N THR A 24 12.98 18.20 -18.60
CA THR A 24 12.92 16.82 -18.11
C THR A 24 13.50 15.87 -19.15
N THR A 25 14.56 15.12 -18.80
CA THR A 25 15.16 14.11 -19.69
C THR A 25 14.16 12.96 -19.95
N ALA A 26 13.78 12.76 -21.21
CA ALA A 26 12.89 11.69 -21.64
C ALA A 26 13.51 10.84 -22.76
N ILE A 27 13.16 9.56 -22.76
CA ILE A 27 13.62 8.57 -23.74
C ILE A 27 12.48 8.13 -24.67
N GLY A 28 12.80 7.80 -25.90
CA GLY A 28 11.90 7.11 -26.83
C GLY A 28 12.16 5.61 -26.81
N ILE A 29 11.11 4.81 -26.62
CA ILE A 29 11.22 3.34 -26.57
C ILE A 29 10.37 2.74 -27.69
N ASP A 30 11.01 1.95 -28.55
CA ASP A 30 10.33 0.96 -29.38
C ASP A 30 10.26 -0.35 -28.59
N PHE A 31 9.09 -0.63 -28.01
CA PHE A 31 8.87 -1.85 -27.22
C PHE A 31 8.32 -2.94 -28.12
N GLY A 32 9.14 -3.66 -28.88
CA GLY A 32 8.68 -4.66 -29.84
C GLY A 32 8.41 -6.05 -29.24
N THR A 33 7.79 -6.94 -30.03
CA THR A 33 7.51 -8.33 -29.60
C THR A 33 8.78 -9.18 -29.51
N SER A 34 9.68 -9.02 -30.48
CA SER A 34 10.92 -9.82 -30.60
C SER A 34 12.13 -9.02 -30.12
N PHE A 35 12.22 -7.76 -30.52
CA PHE A 35 13.30 -6.85 -30.15
C PHE A 35 12.72 -5.52 -29.67
N SER A 36 13.40 -4.90 -28.72
CA SER A 36 13.12 -3.56 -28.24
C SER A 36 14.36 -2.67 -28.45
N SER A 37 14.13 -1.37 -28.61
CA SER A 37 15.18 -0.37 -28.80
C SER A 37 14.85 0.89 -28.02
N VAL A 38 15.89 1.61 -27.58
CA VAL A 38 15.74 2.87 -26.85
C VAL A 38 16.59 3.95 -27.50
N GLY A 39 16.04 5.16 -27.61
CA GLY A 39 16.69 6.30 -28.22
C GLY A 39 16.44 7.59 -27.46
N ILE A 40 17.31 8.57 -27.69
CA ILE A 40 17.25 9.90 -27.09
C ILE A 40 17.26 10.96 -28.20
N TYR A 41 16.63 12.10 -27.95
CA TYR A 41 16.76 13.27 -28.80
C TYR A 41 17.35 14.42 -27.98
N ARG A 42 18.52 14.92 -28.40
CA ARG A 42 19.23 15.99 -27.70
C ARG A 42 20.00 16.85 -28.69
N ASN A 43 19.96 18.17 -28.48
CA ASN A 43 20.73 19.15 -29.28
C ASN A 43 20.45 19.03 -30.79
N GLY A 44 19.19 18.77 -31.15
CA GLY A 44 18.76 18.67 -32.55
C GLY A 44 19.13 17.36 -33.25
N LYS A 45 19.63 16.35 -32.53
CA LYS A 45 19.98 15.04 -33.07
C LYS A 45 19.33 13.93 -32.25
N PHE A 46 18.95 12.85 -32.95
CA PHE A 46 18.57 11.61 -32.29
C PHE A 46 19.80 10.69 -32.18
N GLU A 47 19.82 9.86 -31.15
CA GLU A 47 20.80 8.80 -30.94
C GLU A 47 20.08 7.55 -30.46
N ILE A 48 20.38 6.40 -31.06
CA ILE A 48 19.86 5.10 -30.62
C ILE A 48 20.92 4.47 -29.72
N ILE A 49 20.52 4.09 -28.51
CA ILE A 49 21.44 3.58 -27.50
C ILE A 49 21.72 2.10 -27.79
N ALA A 50 23.00 1.73 -27.74
CA ALA A 50 23.44 0.34 -27.84
C ALA A 50 23.62 -0.28 -26.44
N ASN A 51 23.48 -1.59 -26.33
CA ASN A 51 23.90 -2.31 -25.12
C ASN A 51 25.43 -2.46 -25.04
N GLU A 52 25.90 -3.14 -24.00
CA GLU A 52 27.31 -3.40 -23.72
C GLU A 52 28.04 -4.16 -24.85
N CYS A 53 27.29 -4.90 -25.68
CA CYS A 53 27.80 -5.62 -26.85
C CYS A 53 27.78 -4.79 -28.15
N GLY A 54 27.30 -3.53 -28.11
CA GLY A 54 27.15 -2.68 -29.28
C GLY A 54 25.85 -2.92 -30.08
N ASN A 55 24.91 -3.70 -29.56
CA ASN A 55 23.64 -3.98 -30.22
C ASN A 55 22.60 -2.89 -29.91
N HIS A 56 22.02 -2.29 -30.94
CA HIS A 56 20.91 -1.32 -30.82
C HIS A 56 19.54 -1.99 -30.67
N ARG A 57 19.44 -3.30 -30.91
CA ARG A 57 18.23 -4.11 -30.81
C ARG A 57 18.39 -5.13 -29.72
N ILE A 58 17.56 -5.04 -28.70
CA ILE A 58 17.64 -5.85 -27.50
C ILE A 58 16.54 -6.91 -27.55
N PRO A 59 16.86 -8.21 -27.52
CA PRO A 59 15.84 -9.26 -27.47
C PRO A 59 14.84 -9.01 -26.34
N SER A 60 13.55 -9.07 -26.64
CA SER A 60 12.48 -8.89 -25.65
C SER A 60 12.19 -10.20 -24.92
N VAL A 61 13.22 -10.68 -24.22
CA VAL A 61 13.27 -11.97 -23.53
C VAL A 61 13.74 -11.76 -22.10
N VAL A 62 13.09 -12.44 -21.16
CA VAL A 62 13.47 -12.47 -19.74
C VAL A 62 13.71 -13.90 -19.32
N ALA A 63 14.88 -14.20 -18.75
CA ALA A 63 15.20 -15.51 -18.21
C ALA A 63 15.35 -15.44 -16.69
N PHE A 64 14.83 -16.45 -16.00
CA PHE A 64 14.92 -16.58 -14.55
C PHE A 64 15.94 -17.66 -14.22
N THR A 65 16.92 -17.31 -13.40
CA THR A 65 17.96 -18.22 -12.93
C THR A 65 18.07 -18.13 -11.42
N ASP A 66 18.76 -19.08 -10.78
CA ASP A 66 19.02 -19.01 -9.33
C ASP A 66 19.85 -17.77 -8.94
N LYS A 67 20.64 -17.24 -9.87
CA LYS A 67 21.51 -16.07 -9.64
C LYS A 67 20.76 -14.75 -9.80
N GLY A 68 19.69 -14.72 -10.61
CA GLY A 68 18.98 -13.48 -10.90
C GLY A 68 18.15 -13.54 -12.18
N ARG A 69 17.67 -12.36 -12.59
CA ARG A 69 16.88 -12.16 -13.80
C ARG A 69 17.80 -11.64 -14.91
N LEU A 70 17.84 -12.34 -16.04
CA LEU A 70 18.56 -11.92 -17.23
C LEU A 70 17.58 -11.30 -18.22
N VAL A 71 18.02 -10.32 -19.00
CA VAL A 71 17.22 -9.64 -20.03
C VAL A 71 18.05 -9.54 -21.31
N GLY A 72 17.40 -9.59 -22.47
CA GLY A 72 18.10 -9.35 -23.74
C GLY A 72 18.91 -10.53 -24.24
N ASP A 73 20.11 -10.26 -24.74
CA ASP A 73 21.00 -11.24 -25.36
C ASP A 73 21.35 -12.39 -24.41
N GLU A 74 21.58 -12.08 -23.13
CA GLU A 74 21.88 -13.07 -22.08
C GLU A 74 20.70 -14.02 -21.83
N ALA A 75 19.49 -13.46 -21.76
CA ALA A 75 18.27 -14.25 -21.59
C ALA A 75 17.99 -15.12 -22.81
N LEU A 76 18.26 -14.60 -24.01
CA LEU A 76 18.09 -15.35 -25.25
C LEU A 76 19.06 -16.53 -25.35
N ALA A 77 20.30 -16.38 -24.86
CA ALA A 77 21.27 -17.47 -24.76
C ALA A 77 20.83 -18.55 -23.76
N GLN A 78 20.25 -18.15 -22.62
CA GLN A 78 19.71 -19.08 -21.63
C GLN A 78 18.50 -19.88 -22.16
N ALA A 79 17.67 -19.26 -23.00
CA ALA A 79 16.48 -19.89 -23.57
C ALA A 79 16.76 -21.14 -24.41
N ASP A 80 18.00 -21.31 -24.90
CA ASP A 80 18.40 -22.50 -25.65
C ASP A 80 18.65 -23.72 -24.75
N ASN A 81 18.97 -23.51 -23.48
CA ASN A 81 19.25 -24.57 -22.49
C ASN A 81 18.07 -24.81 -21.54
N ASP A 82 17.38 -23.75 -21.13
CA ASP A 82 16.23 -23.81 -20.22
C ASP A 82 15.06 -22.96 -20.75
N PRO A 83 14.33 -23.47 -21.77
CA PRO A 83 13.20 -22.74 -22.34
C PRO A 83 12.06 -22.54 -21.33
N SER A 84 11.92 -23.42 -20.33
CA SER A 84 10.85 -23.38 -19.33
C SER A 84 10.93 -22.17 -18.40
N ASN A 85 12.13 -21.68 -18.10
CA ASN A 85 12.33 -20.51 -17.25
C ASN A 85 12.62 -19.23 -18.06
N CYS A 86 12.33 -19.24 -19.36
CA CYS A 86 12.49 -18.09 -20.23
C CYS A 86 11.14 -17.64 -20.79
N VAL A 87 10.81 -16.36 -20.58
CA VAL A 87 9.61 -15.74 -21.13
C VAL A 87 9.98 -14.99 -22.41
N VAL A 88 9.37 -15.41 -23.52
CA VAL A 88 9.51 -14.80 -24.85
C VAL A 88 8.17 -14.24 -25.33
N GLU A 89 8.20 -13.26 -26.22
CA GLU A 89 7.02 -12.72 -26.93
C GLU A 89 5.88 -12.23 -26.01
N VAL A 90 6.21 -11.79 -24.78
CA VAL A 90 5.24 -11.41 -23.76
C VAL A 90 4.26 -10.31 -24.21
N LYS A 91 4.69 -9.44 -25.15
CA LYS A 91 3.83 -8.42 -25.76
C LYS A 91 2.58 -9.01 -26.44
N ARG A 92 2.62 -10.27 -26.91
CA ARG A 92 1.44 -10.94 -27.51
C ARG A 92 0.35 -11.24 -26.47
N ILE A 93 0.70 -11.51 -25.22
CA ILE A 93 -0.26 -11.86 -24.16
C ILE A 93 -0.61 -10.68 -23.23
N LEU A 94 0.14 -9.56 -23.34
CA LEU A 94 -0.08 -8.35 -22.56
C LEU A 94 -1.50 -7.79 -22.71
N GLY A 95 -2.13 -7.43 -21.57
CA GLY A 95 -3.46 -6.82 -21.53
C GLY A 95 -4.63 -7.74 -21.92
N ARG A 96 -4.42 -9.07 -21.98
CA ARG A 96 -5.48 -10.08 -22.15
C ARG A 96 -6.05 -10.51 -20.78
N HIS A 97 -7.27 -11.05 -20.73
CA HIS A 97 -8.00 -11.33 -19.47
C HIS A 97 -7.25 -12.29 -18.51
N LYS A 98 -7.38 -12.03 -17.19
CA LYS A 98 -6.67 -12.68 -16.05
C LYS A 98 -6.63 -14.23 -16.06
N LYS A 99 -7.58 -14.94 -16.68
CA LYS A 99 -7.59 -16.42 -16.69
C LYS A 99 -6.51 -17.07 -17.57
N GLU A 100 -5.91 -16.33 -18.52
CA GLU A 100 -4.95 -16.87 -19.49
C GLU A 100 -3.49 -16.45 -19.23
N GLY A 101 -3.22 -15.59 -18.23
CA GLY A 101 -2.02 -14.73 -18.25
C GLY A 101 -0.94 -14.93 -17.18
N THR A 102 -1.13 -15.76 -16.16
CA THR A 102 -0.10 -15.90 -15.10
C THR A 102 1.04 -16.81 -15.56
N LEU A 103 2.22 -16.22 -15.74
CA LEU A 103 3.43 -16.92 -16.16
C LEU A 103 4.09 -17.57 -14.95
N ARG A 104 4.32 -18.89 -15.01
CA ARG A 104 4.98 -19.64 -13.95
C ARG A 104 6.42 -19.93 -14.34
N VAL A 105 7.35 -19.58 -13.47
CA VAL A 105 8.79 -19.80 -13.64
C VAL A 105 9.40 -20.28 -12.33
N GLN A 106 10.45 -21.09 -12.40
CA GLN A 106 11.28 -21.38 -11.23
C GLN A 106 12.29 -20.25 -11.02
N PHE A 107 12.33 -19.72 -9.81
CA PHE A 107 13.26 -18.65 -9.44
C PHE A 107 13.75 -18.85 -8.01
N ARG A 108 15.06 -19.10 -7.85
CA ARG A 108 15.70 -19.37 -6.55
C ARG A 108 15.08 -20.56 -5.81
N GLY A 109 14.83 -21.66 -6.52
CA GLY A 109 14.25 -22.89 -5.95
C GLY A 109 12.74 -22.85 -5.68
N GLU A 110 12.06 -21.73 -5.95
CA GLU A 110 10.61 -21.57 -5.75
C GLU A 110 9.87 -21.31 -7.07
N THR A 111 8.66 -21.85 -7.19
CA THR A 111 7.78 -21.55 -8.32
C THR A 111 7.11 -20.21 -8.12
N LYS A 112 7.49 -19.21 -8.93
CA LYS A 112 6.92 -17.87 -8.90
C LYS A 112 5.95 -17.64 -10.05
N CYS A 113 4.94 -16.83 -9.77
CA CYS A 113 3.90 -16.42 -10.70
C CYS A 113 4.09 -14.94 -11.03
N TYR A 114 4.22 -14.60 -12.32
CA TYR A 114 4.34 -13.23 -12.80
C TYR A 114 3.17 -12.86 -13.71
N HIS A 115 2.72 -11.62 -13.61
CA HIS A 115 1.84 -11.00 -14.60
C HIS A 115 2.64 -10.56 -15.84
N PRO A 116 2.03 -10.53 -17.05
CA PRO A 116 2.69 -10.06 -18.26
C PRO A 116 3.23 -8.63 -18.11
N GLU A 117 2.52 -7.76 -17.39
CA GLU A 117 2.91 -6.39 -17.06
C GLU A 117 4.24 -6.34 -16.30
N GLU A 118 4.50 -7.31 -15.41
CA GLU A 118 5.74 -7.40 -14.63
C GLU A 118 6.93 -7.75 -15.51
N ILE A 119 6.77 -8.72 -16.42
CA ILE A 119 7.81 -9.11 -17.36
C ILE A 119 8.13 -7.95 -18.31
N CYS A 120 7.09 -7.27 -18.82
CA CYS A 120 7.28 -6.04 -19.60
C CYS A 120 7.99 -4.96 -18.78
N GLY A 121 7.65 -4.81 -17.50
CA GLY A 121 8.33 -3.88 -16.58
C GLY A 121 9.82 -4.20 -16.39
N ILE A 122 10.19 -5.49 -16.33
CA ILE A 122 11.60 -5.93 -16.30
C ILE A 122 12.33 -5.49 -17.58
N ILE A 123 11.73 -5.69 -18.76
CA ILE A 123 12.32 -5.29 -20.04
C ILE A 123 12.47 -3.76 -20.11
N LEU A 124 11.42 -3.01 -19.77
CA LEU A 124 11.44 -1.55 -19.79
C LEU A 124 12.45 -0.97 -18.78
N SER A 125 12.58 -1.58 -17.60
CA SER A 125 13.59 -1.17 -16.62
C SER A 125 15.01 -1.39 -17.16
N HIS A 126 15.26 -2.49 -17.89
CA HIS A 126 16.56 -2.72 -18.51
C HIS A 126 16.88 -1.64 -19.56
N LEU A 127 15.91 -1.28 -20.41
CA LEU A 127 16.08 -0.20 -21.40
C LEU A 127 16.29 1.18 -20.75
N ARG A 128 15.59 1.46 -19.64
CA ARG A 128 15.82 2.67 -18.83
C ARG A 128 17.25 2.71 -18.32
N THR A 129 17.71 1.63 -17.68
CA THR A 129 19.09 1.55 -17.14
C THR A 129 20.15 1.67 -18.23
N MET A 130 19.92 1.12 -19.42
CA MET A 130 20.80 1.34 -20.57
C MET A 130 20.90 2.84 -20.93
N ALA A 131 19.76 3.55 -20.96
CA ALA A 131 19.74 4.98 -21.23
C ALA A 131 20.40 5.81 -20.10
N GLU A 132 20.15 5.46 -18.84
CA GLU A 132 20.76 6.11 -17.66
C GLU A 132 22.29 6.01 -17.69
N ARG A 133 22.82 4.84 -18.06
CA ARG A 133 24.27 4.62 -18.20
C ARG A 133 24.87 5.48 -19.32
N GLN A 134 24.19 5.60 -20.46
CA GLN A 134 24.66 6.42 -21.59
C GLN A 134 24.59 7.92 -21.27
N LEU A 135 23.54 8.36 -20.56
CA LEU A 135 23.30 9.77 -20.25
C LEU A 135 24.09 10.26 -19.02
N GLY A 136 24.41 9.37 -18.08
CA GLY A 136 25.04 9.70 -16.80
C GLY A 136 24.09 10.39 -15.80
N GLU A 137 22.79 10.36 -16.05
CA GLU A 137 21.73 10.97 -15.22
C GLU A 137 20.49 10.06 -15.17
N PRO A 138 19.67 10.14 -14.11
CA PRO A 138 18.48 9.29 -13.97
C PRO A 138 17.40 9.65 -15.02
N VAL A 139 16.72 8.63 -15.52
CA VAL A 139 15.68 8.77 -16.55
C VAL A 139 14.32 8.43 -15.96
N SER A 140 13.45 9.42 -15.88
CA SER A 140 12.12 9.28 -15.25
C SER A 140 10.95 9.34 -16.22
N HIS A 141 11.18 9.72 -17.48
CA HIS A 141 10.12 9.97 -18.46
C HIS A 141 10.36 9.21 -19.76
N ALA A 142 9.29 8.72 -20.39
CA ALA A 142 9.38 7.99 -21.66
C ALA A 142 8.22 8.25 -22.61
N VAL A 143 8.49 8.11 -23.92
CA VAL A 143 7.48 7.91 -24.97
C VAL A 143 7.63 6.48 -25.47
N ILE A 144 6.56 5.70 -25.44
CA ILE A 144 6.60 4.27 -25.75
C ILE A 144 5.74 3.97 -26.99
N ALA A 145 6.30 3.24 -27.95
CA ALA A 145 5.57 2.78 -29.13
C ALA A 145 4.66 1.59 -28.81
N VAL A 146 3.44 1.62 -29.35
CA VAL A 146 2.47 0.51 -29.28
C VAL A 146 1.85 0.24 -30.66
N PRO A 147 1.41 -0.99 -30.95
CA PRO A 147 0.67 -1.28 -32.19
C PRO A 147 -0.59 -0.41 -32.28
N ALA A 148 -0.90 0.08 -33.47
CA ALA A 148 -2.05 0.94 -33.70
C ALA A 148 -3.36 0.23 -33.30
N GLY A 149 -3.46 -1.07 -33.59
CA GLY A 149 -4.60 -1.92 -33.27
C GLY A 149 -4.73 -2.35 -31.79
N PHE A 150 -3.85 -1.91 -30.89
CA PHE A 150 -3.96 -2.23 -29.45
C PHE A 150 -5.25 -1.69 -28.84
N SER A 151 -5.93 -2.54 -28.07
CA SER A 151 -7.13 -2.17 -27.31
C SER A 151 -6.81 -1.31 -26.10
N ASP A 152 -7.85 -0.74 -25.48
CA ASP A 152 -7.74 -0.01 -24.21
C ASP A 152 -7.04 -0.84 -23.11
N GLY A 153 -7.28 -2.16 -23.07
CA GLY A 153 -6.65 -3.07 -22.11
C GLY A 153 -5.15 -3.21 -22.30
N GLN A 154 -4.72 -3.36 -23.56
CA GLN A 154 -3.31 -3.51 -23.89
C GLN A 154 -2.55 -2.20 -23.71
N ARG A 155 -3.16 -1.06 -24.03
CA ARG A 155 -2.58 0.28 -23.80
C ARG A 155 -2.39 0.54 -22.32
N GLN A 156 -3.38 0.25 -21.49
CA GLN A 156 -3.25 0.39 -20.03
C GLN A 156 -2.16 -0.52 -19.48
N ALA A 157 -2.09 -1.78 -19.93
CA ALA A 157 -1.07 -2.73 -19.47
C ALA A 157 0.37 -2.26 -19.79
N VAL A 158 0.59 -1.55 -20.90
CA VAL A 158 1.89 -0.91 -21.20
C VAL A 158 2.18 0.25 -20.24
N LEU A 159 1.19 1.06 -19.88
CA LEU A 159 1.35 2.12 -18.87
C LEU A 159 1.67 1.55 -17.48
N ASP A 160 1.02 0.44 -17.12
CA ASP A 160 1.26 -0.26 -15.86
C ASP A 160 2.68 -0.86 -15.84
N ALA A 161 3.10 -1.51 -16.93
CA ALA A 161 4.47 -2.00 -17.09
C ALA A 161 5.52 -0.88 -17.00
N ALA A 162 5.26 0.28 -17.60
CA ALA A 162 6.14 1.44 -17.48
C ALA A 162 6.20 1.98 -16.04
N THR A 163 5.07 1.98 -15.33
CA THR A 163 5.02 2.35 -13.91
C THR A 163 5.87 1.39 -13.07
N ILE A 164 5.79 0.08 -13.33
CA ILE A 164 6.63 -0.95 -12.70
C ILE A 164 8.12 -0.69 -12.98
N ALA A 165 8.44 -0.26 -14.20
CA ALA A 165 9.79 0.14 -14.60
C ALA A 165 10.22 1.52 -14.09
N GLY A 166 9.45 2.21 -13.25
CA GLY A 166 9.77 3.54 -12.73
C GLY A 166 9.77 4.66 -13.79
N LEU A 167 9.07 4.46 -14.92
CA LEU A 167 8.95 5.42 -16.01
C LEU A 167 7.57 6.10 -16.00
N SER A 168 7.56 7.43 -16.02
CA SER A 168 6.37 8.23 -16.29
C SER A 168 6.18 8.37 -17.81
N VAL A 169 5.12 7.75 -18.34
CA VAL A 169 4.85 7.76 -19.78
C VAL A 169 4.24 9.09 -20.19
N LEU A 170 5.02 9.91 -20.89
CA LEU A 170 4.55 11.17 -21.47
C LEU A 170 3.51 10.92 -22.57
N ARG A 171 3.72 9.87 -23.36
CA ARG A 171 2.87 9.53 -24.51
C ARG A 171 3.04 8.06 -24.89
N LEU A 172 1.92 7.37 -25.13
CA LEU A 172 1.90 6.22 -26.02
C LEU A 172 1.72 6.71 -27.45
N ILE A 173 2.62 6.29 -28.35
CA ILE A 173 2.54 6.61 -29.77
C ILE A 173 2.32 5.33 -30.58
N ASN A 174 1.48 5.40 -31.60
CA ASN A 174 1.30 4.25 -32.48
C ASN A 174 2.57 4.02 -33.32
N GLU A 175 3.04 2.78 -33.41
CA GLU A 175 4.21 2.37 -34.21
C GLU A 175 4.22 2.98 -35.64
N PRO A 176 3.14 2.87 -36.45
CA PRO A 176 3.12 3.49 -37.77
C PRO A 176 3.16 5.02 -37.74
N THR A 177 2.66 5.66 -36.68
CA THR A 177 2.72 7.12 -36.50
C THR A 177 4.15 7.56 -36.16
N ALA A 178 4.83 6.84 -35.27
CA ALA A 178 6.25 7.09 -34.97
C ALA A 178 7.12 6.95 -36.23
N ALA A 179 6.90 5.89 -37.01
CA ALA A 179 7.60 5.70 -38.27
C ALA A 179 7.33 6.84 -39.29
N ALA A 180 6.09 7.31 -39.39
CA ALA A 180 5.76 8.45 -40.24
C ALA A 180 6.49 9.73 -39.82
N ILE A 181 6.61 9.99 -38.51
CA ILE A 181 7.36 11.14 -37.96
C ILE A 181 8.84 11.05 -38.37
N SER A 182 9.46 9.88 -38.24
CA SER A 182 10.85 9.63 -38.67
C SER A 182 11.03 9.90 -40.17
N PHE A 183 10.07 9.48 -41.00
CA PHE A 183 10.06 9.76 -42.43
C PHE A 183 9.96 11.25 -42.76
N GLY A 184 9.00 11.96 -42.15
CA GLY A 184 8.75 13.37 -42.46
C GLY A 184 9.83 14.34 -41.98
N LEU A 185 10.65 13.94 -40.99
CA LEU A 185 11.81 14.74 -40.57
C LEU A 185 12.97 14.62 -41.59
N ASN A 186 13.20 13.43 -42.15
CA ASN A 186 14.29 13.16 -43.07
C ASN A 186 14.04 13.65 -44.49
N LYS A 187 12.76 13.80 -44.90
CA LYS A 187 12.37 14.23 -46.24
C LYS A 187 11.60 15.54 -46.18
N LYS A 188 12.08 16.59 -46.89
CA LYS A 188 11.30 17.82 -47.08
C LYS A 188 10.09 17.52 -47.96
N VAL A 189 8.95 17.25 -47.31
CA VAL A 189 7.67 17.06 -47.98
C VAL A 189 7.17 18.42 -48.49
N ILE A 190 6.94 18.52 -49.80
CA ILE A 190 6.37 19.72 -50.44
C ILE A 190 4.88 19.44 -50.71
N GLY A 191 4.00 20.26 -50.12
CA GLY A 191 2.55 20.10 -50.24
C GLY A 191 1.98 19.02 -49.31
N GLU A 192 0.70 18.69 -49.51
CA GLU A 192 0.02 17.61 -48.80
C GLU A 192 0.34 16.26 -49.45
N GLN A 193 0.91 15.32 -48.68
CA GLN A 193 1.21 13.96 -49.14
C GLN A 193 0.49 12.91 -48.31
N TYR A 194 0.01 11.85 -48.97
CA TYR A 194 -0.54 10.66 -48.33
C TYR A 194 0.52 9.56 -48.32
N VAL A 195 0.95 9.17 -47.12
CA VAL A 195 1.92 8.10 -46.90
C VAL A 195 1.21 6.89 -46.31
N LEU A 196 1.33 5.73 -46.96
CA LEU A 196 0.89 4.47 -46.38
C LEU A 196 2.06 3.85 -45.61
N VAL A 197 1.87 3.60 -44.32
CA VAL A 197 2.84 2.94 -43.46
C VAL A 197 2.34 1.52 -43.16
N CYS A 198 3.12 0.53 -43.56
CA CYS A 198 2.87 -0.88 -43.27
C CYS A 198 3.95 -1.36 -42.27
N SER A 199 3.57 -1.43 -40.99
CA SER A 199 4.39 -1.98 -39.91
C SER A 199 4.13 -3.48 -39.81
N PHE A 200 5.10 -4.28 -40.23
CA PHE A 200 5.05 -5.74 -40.14
C PHE A 200 6.17 -6.26 -39.22
N GLY A 201 5.84 -6.39 -37.94
CA GLY A 201 6.77 -6.75 -36.88
C GLY A 201 6.83 -8.25 -36.59
N GLY A 202 7.33 -8.60 -35.40
CA GLY A 202 7.44 -9.98 -34.93
C GLY A 202 6.10 -10.62 -34.55
N GLY A 203 5.15 -9.85 -34.00
CA GLY A 203 3.85 -10.40 -33.56
C GLY A 203 2.60 -9.66 -34.03
N PHE A 204 2.76 -8.50 -34.68
CA PHE A 204 1.65 -7.62 -35.05
C PHE A 204 1.87 -7.07 -36.46
N LEU A 205 0.76 -6.86 -37.17
CA LEU A 205 0.69 -6.12 -38.42
C LEU A 205 -0.18 -4.89 -38.21
N ASP A 206 0.32 -3.70 -38.54
CA ASP A 206 -0.48 -2.48 -38.61
C ASP A 206 -0.25 -1.77 -39.95
N VAL A 207 -1.35 -1.34 -40.57
CA VAL A 207 -1.36 -0.52 -41.78
C VAL A 207 -2.07 0.78 -41.47
N SER A 208 -1.42 1.92 -41.70
CA SER A 208 -2.00 3.24 -41.49
C SER A 208 -1.74 4.15 -42.67
N ILE A 209 -2.71 5.01 -43.00
CA ILE A 209 -2.52 6.08 -43.98
C ILE A 209 -2.39 7.40 -43.22
N VAL A 210 -1.24 8.05 -43.35
CA VAL A 210 -0.88 9.30 -42.69
C VAL A 210 -0.80 10.41 -43.73
N THR A 211 -1.45 11.52 -43.46
CA THR A 211 -1.28 12.74 -44.24
C THR A 211 -0.18 13.58 -43.61
N ILE A 212 0.81 13.99 -44.42
CA ILE A 212 1.93 14.81 -43.98
C ILE A 212 1.87 16.13 -44.75
N TYR A 213 1.80 17.25 -44.03
CA TYR A 213 1.85 18.60 -44.61
C TYR A 213 2.37 19.61 -43.57
N ASN A 214 3.35 20.45 -43.94
CA ASN A 214 3.89 21.53 -43.10
C ASN A 214 4.17 21.14 -41.62
N GLY A 215 4.79 19.97 -41.38
CA GLY A 215 5.10 19.49 -40.03
C GLY A 215 3.92 18.84 -39.28
N VAL A 216 2.73 18.80 -39.89
CA VAL A 216 1.53 18.13 -39.34
C VAL A 216 1.42 16.71 -39.89
N PHE A 217 1.26 15.76 -38.97
CA PHE A 217 1.10 14.33 -39.23
C PHE A 217 -0.29 13.89 -38.76
N GLN A 218 -1.20 13.65 -39.70
CA GLN A 218 -2.58 13.28 -39.37
C GLN A 218 -2.88 11.87 -39.88
N VAL A 219 -3.15 10.94 -38.96
CA VAL A 219 -3.64 9.62 -39.33
C VAL A 219 -5.06 9.76 -39.90
N ARG A 220 -5.32 9.15 -41.06
CA ARG A 220 -6.62 9.17 -41.74
C ARG A 220 -7.42 7.90 -41.52
N ALA A 221 -6.73 6.77 -41.50
CA ALA A 221 -7.30 5.47 -41.17
C ALA A 221 -6.19 4.53 -40.74
N SER A 222 -6.57 3.54 -39.94
CA SER A 222 -5.71 2.44 -39.55
C SER A 222 -6.47 1.11 -39.61
N SER A 223 -5.75 0.02 -39.85
CA SER A 223 -6.20 -1.35 -39.72
C SER A 223 -5.02 -2.22 -39.30
N GLY A 224 -5.26 -3.25 -38.49
CA GLY A 224 -4.20 -4.16 -38.09
C GLY A 224 -4.72 -5.52 -37.66
N ASP A 225 -3.77 -6.39 -37.36
CA ASP A 225 -3.98 -7.79 -36.98
C ASP A 225 -3.05 -8.15 -35.82
N THR A 226 -3.65 -8.56 -34.69
CA THR A 226 -2.92 -8.88 -33.47
C THR A 226 -2.39 -10.32 -33.39
N LYS A 227 -2.62 -11.10 -34.45
CA LYS A 227 -2.18 -12.49 -34.60
C LYS A 227 -1.53 -12.71 -35.97
N LEU A 228 -0.73 -11.73 -36.40
CA LEU A 228 -0.01 -11.77 -37.67
C LEU A 228 1.32 -11.05 -37.54
N GLY A 229 2.42 -11.81 -37.55
CA GLY A 229 3.78 -11.32 -37.44
C GLY A 229 4.80 -12.35 -37.92
N GLY A 230 6.08 -12.01 -37.78
CA GLY A 230 7.21 -12.89 -38.10
C GLY A 230 7.18 -14.23 -37.35
N THR A 231 6.68 -14.26 -36.10
CA THR A 231 6.50 -15.48 -35.31
C THR A 231 5.50 -16.44 -35.95
N ASP A 232 4.43 -15.93 -36.56
CA ASP A 232 3.40 -16.79 -37.16
C ASP A 232 3.94 -17.50 -38.41
N ILE A 233 4.86 -16.85 -39.12
CA ILE A 233 5.62 -17.47 -40.22
C ILE A 233 6.58 -18.53 -39.67
N ASP A 234 7.30 -18.22 -38.58
CA ASP A 234 8.18 -19.20 -37.92
C ASP A 234 7.40 -20.43 -37.46
N ASN A 235 6.19 -20.25 -36.93
CA ASN A 235 5.31 -21.35 -36.54
C ASN A 235 4.96 -22.28 -37.71
N ARG A 236 4.66 -21.74 -38.91
CA ARG A 236 4.40 -22.57 -40.10
C ARG A 236 5.61 -23.41 -40.51
N LEU A 237 6.81 -22.85 -40.38
CA LEU A 237 8.06 -23.57 -40.65
C LEU A 237 8.33 -24.63 -39.58
N VAL A 238 8.10 -24.33 -38.30
CA VAL A 238 8.23 -25.31 -37.21
C VAL A 238 7.25 -26.46 -37.39
N GLU A 239 5.98 -26.18 -37.68
CA GLU A 239 4.97 -27.20 -37.97
C GLU A 239 5.34 -28.07 -39.17
N HIS A 240 5.99 -27.47 -40.18
CA HIS A 240 6.54 -28.23 -41.32
C HIS A 240 7.69 -29.15 -40.88
N PHE A 241 8.63 -28.66 -40.08
CA PHE A 241 9.74 -29.48 -39.57
C PHE A 241 9.28 -30.61 -38.63
N VAL A 242 8.31 -30.36 -37.75
CA VAL A 242 7.72 -31.38 -36.89
C VAL A 242 7.05 -32.47 -37.74
N ARG A 243 6.27 -32.07 -38.76
CA ARG A 243 5.68 -33.03 -39.71
C ARG A 243 6.76 -33.85 -40.42
N GLN A 244 7.84 -33.22 -40.86
CA GLN A 244 8.92 -33.93 -41.54
C GLN A 244 9.63 -34.94 -40.62
N LEU A 245 9.88 -34.62 -39.35
CA LEU A 245 10.44 -35.55 -38.37
C LEU A 245 9.50 -36.74 -38.13
N ARG A 246 8.20 -36.46 -38.00
CA ARG A 246 7.18 -37.50 -37.84
C ARG A 246 7.10 -38.41 -39.05
N ASP A 247 7.09 -37.85 -40.26
CA ASP A 247 6.90 -38.62 -41.50
C ASP A 247 8.17 -39.39 -41.90
N SER A 248 9.37 -38.84 -41.62
CA SER A 248 10.65 -39.47 -42.01
C SER A 248 11.25 -40.40 -40.95
N GLN A 249 11.03 -40.12 -39.66
CA GLN A 249 11.67 -40.84 -38.54
C GLN A 249 10.66 -41.37 -37.51
N GLY A 250 9.36 -41.08 -37.66
CA GLY A 250 8.33 -41.58 -36.75
C GLY A 250 8.27 -40.90 -35.38
N VAL A 251 8.97 -39.77 -35.19
CA VAL A 251 9.06 -39.07 -33.89
C VAL A 251 8.26 -37.77 -33.91
N ASP A 252 7.44 -37.58 -32.88
CA ASP A 252 6.74 -36.32 -32.62
C ASP A 252 7.40 -35.59 -31.43
N VAL A 253 7.99 -34.43 -31.72
CA VAL A 253 8.71 -33.60 -30.73
C VAL A 253 7.84 -32.48 -30.15
N SER A 254 6.54 -32.44 -30.47
CA SER A 254 5.65 -31.33 -30.09
C SER A 254 5.58 -31.06 -28.59
N ASN A 255 5.82 -32.07 -27.74
CA ASN A 255 5.81 -31.97 -26.29
C ASN A 255 7.20 -31.74 -25.66
N ASP A 256 8.28 -31.73 -26.44
CA ASP A 256 9.64 -31.44 -25.97
C ASP A 256 9.96 -29.96 -26.18
N SER A 257 9.98 -29.20 -25.09
CA SER A 257 10.24 -27.75 -25.10
C SER A 257 11.63 -27.39 -25.64
N VAL A 258 12.64 -28.23 -25.43
CA VAL A 258 14.01 -28.01 -25.90
C VAL A 258 14.11 -28.30 -27.39
N ALA A 259 13.51 -29.41 -27.86
CA ALA A 259 13.43 -29.71 -29.28
C ALA A 259 12.65 -28.62 -30.04
N MET A 260 11.50 -28.21 -29.53
CA MET A 260 10.69 -27.13 -30.12
C MET A 260 11.43 -25.80 -30.16
N ARG A 261 12.25 -25.49 -29.14
CA ARG A 261 13.11 -24.30 -29.13
C ARG A 261 14.18 -24.37 -30.23
N LYS A 262 14.87 -25.51 -30.38
CA LYS A 262 15.87 -25.71 -31.46
C LYS A 262 15.23 -25.54 -32.84
N LEU A 263 14.06 -26.15 -33.06
CA LEU A 263 13.32 -26.02 -34.31
C LEU A 263 12.91 -24.57 -34.60
N ARG A 264 12.42 -23.84 -33.58
CA ARG A 264 12.03 -22.43 -33.71
C ARG A 264 13.22 -21.54 -34.08
N LYS A 265 14.36 -21.72 -33.41
CA LYS A 265 15.61 -20.99 -33.72
C LYS A 265 16.06 -21.24 -35.16
N ALA A 266 16.04 -22.50 -35.60
CA ALA A 266 16.39 -22.87 -36.95
C ALA A 266 15.40 -22.34 -38.00
N ALA A 267 14.10 -22.38 -37.71
CA ALA A 267 13.05 -21.81 -38.56
C ALA A 267 13.22 -20.31 -38.77
N GLU A 268 13.46 -19.56 -37.68
CA GLU A 268 13.70 -18.13 -37.76
C GLU A 268 14.95 -17.80 -38.57
N GLN A 269 16.05 -18.54 -38.33
CA GLN A 269 17.29 -18.39 -39.09
C GLN A 269 17.11 -18.71 -40.59
N ALA A 270 16.36 -19.77 -40.91
CA ALA A 270 16.02 -20.14 -42.27
C ALA A 270 15.20 -19.04 -42.96
N LYS A 271 14.15 -18.54 -42.30
CA LYS A 271 13.32 -17.41 -42.77
C LYS A 271 14.17 -16.17 -43.07
N ARG A 272 15.06 -15.79 -42.15
CA ARG A 272 15.97 -14.64 -42.33
C ARG A 272 16.91 -14.85 -43.51
N THR A 273 17.47 -16.05 -43.66
CA THR A 273 18.39 -16.40 -44.77
C THR A 273 17.67 -16.37 -46.11
N LEU A 274 16.47 -16.95 -46.19
CA LEU A 274 15.59 -16.94 -47.36
C LEU A 274 15.08 -15.55 -47.74
N SER A 275 15.27 -14.52 -46.91
CA SER A 275 15.00 -13.16 -47.35
C SER A 275 16.03 -12.67 -48.39
N TYR A 276 17.22 -13.30 -48.42
CA TYR A 276 18.32 -12.93 -49.32
C TYR A 276 18.65 -14.04 -50.34
N THR A 277 18.59 -15.31 -49.93
CA THR A 277 18.90 -16.46 -50.80
C THR A 277 17.65 -17.15 -51.34
N SER A 278 17.74 -17.89 -52.44
CA SER A 278 16.59 -18.62 -53.03
C SER A 278 16.22 -19.91 -52.28
N GLN A 279 17.20 -20.52 -51.63
CA GLN A 279 17.05 -21.76 -50.87
C GLN A 279 17.99 -21.76 -49.66
N VAL A 280 17.68 -22.59 -48.66
CA VAL A 280 18.51 -22.85 -47.49
C VAL A 280 18.33 -24.31 -47.05
N THR A 281 19.42 -24.94 -46.64
CA THR A 281 19.38 -26.26 -46.01
C THR A 281 19.49 -26.08 -44.51
N VAL A 282 18.50 -26.58 -43.78
CA VAL A 282 18.44 -26.57 -42.32
C VAL A 282 18.88 -27.94 -41.84
N GLU A 283 19.98 -27.98 -41.10
CA GLU A 283 20.53 -29.18 -40.49
C GLU A 283 20.63 -28.98 -38.98
N ILE A 284 19.98 -29.87 -38.23
CA ILE A 284 20.03 -29.88 -36.78
C ILE A 284 20.39 -31.29 -36.33
N GLU A 285 21.57 -31.43 -35.75
CA GLU A 285 21.98 -32.65 -35.09
C GLU A 285 21.28 -32.78 -33.73
N ASN A 286 20.83 -33.99 -33.40
CA ASN A 286 20.23 -34.32 -32.11
C ASN A 286 19.11 -33.35 -31.68
N VAL A 287 18.04 -33.30 -32.47
CA VAL A 287 16.81 -32.57 -32.14
C VAL A 287 16.19 -33.14 -30.88
N HIS A 288 15.99 -34.46 -30.86
CA HIS A 288 15.43 -35.23 -29.74
C HIS A 288 16.02 -36.65 -29.75
N GLU A 289 16.64 -37.07 -28.64
CA GLU A 289 17.15 -38.45 -28.45
C GLU A 289 17.94 -39.04 -29.64
N GLY A 290 18.82 -38.26 -30.25
CA GLY A 290 19.67 -38.69 -31.38
C GLY A 290 19.06 -38.53 -32.78
N HIS A 291 17.80 -38.15 -32.89
CA HIS A 291 17.14 -37.87 -34.17
C HIS A 291 17.66 -36.56 -34.78
N ARG A 292 17.85 -36.53 -36.11
CA ARG A 292 18.38 -35.35 -36.83
C ARG A 292 17.34 -34.77 -37.77
N LEU A 293 17.30 -33.45 -37.91
CA LEU A 293 16.54 -32.79 -38.97
C LEU A 293 17.48 -32.41 -40.12
N SER A 294 17.12 -32.76 -41.34
CA SER A 294 17.72 -32.23 -42.56
C SER A 294 16.60 -31.86 -43.52
N ALA A 295 16.42 -30.57 -43.77
CA ALA A 295 15.32 -30.03 -44.55
C ALA A 295 15.84 -28.96 -45.51
N THR A 296 15.48 -29.05 -46.79
CA THR A 296 15.75 -27.98 -47.75
C THR A 296 14.49 -27.14 -47.94
N LEU A 297 14.58 -25.85 -47.65
CA LEU A 297 13.51 -24.88 -47.85
C LEU A 297 13.85 -23.95 -49.01
N THR A 298 12.89 -23.70 -49.88
CA THR A 298 12.97 -22.70 -50.96
C THR A 298 12.02 -21.54 -50.66
N LYS A 299 12.25 -20.38 -51.27
CA LYS A 299 11.33 -19.23 -51.19
C LYS A 299 9.89 -19.63 -51.55
N ASP A 300 9.71 -20.30 -52.70
CA ASP A 300 8.39 -20.72 -53.19
C ASP A 300 7.66 -21.64 -52.21
N HIS A 301 8.40 -22.52 -51.52
CA HIS A 301 7.81 -23.41 -50.52
C HIS A 301 7.33 -22.64 -49.30
N VAL A 302 8.10 -21.66 -48.80
CA VAL A 302 7.67 -20.80 -47.69
C VAL A 302 6.49 -19.92 -48.10
N ASP A 303 6.50 -19.42 -49.33
CA ASP A 303 5.41 -18.63 -49.91
C ASP A 303 4.10 -19.41 -49.94
N GLU A 304 4.14 -20.70 -50.30
CA GLU A 304 2.97 -21.57 -50.28
C GLU A 304 2.52 -21.90 -48.84
N LEU A 305 3.45 -22.23 -47.94
CA LEU A 305 3.15 -22.54 -46.53
C LEU A 305 2.50 -21.37 -45.77
N CYS A 306 2.82 -20.14 -46.17
CA CYS A 306 2.38 -18.90 -45.52
C CYS A 306 1.44 -18.06 -46.39
N LYS A 307 0.90 -18.64 -47.47
CA LYS A 307 0.06 -17.92 -48.44
C LYS A 307 -1.09 -17.17 -47.79
N ASP A 308 -1.81 -17.83 -46.87
CA ASP A 308 -2.93 -17.26 -46.15
C ASP A 308 -2.52 -16.06 -45.25
N LEU A 309 -1.31 -16.10 -44.68
CA LEU A 309 -0.76 -15.01 -43.89
C LEU A 309 -0.44 -13.80 -44.76
N PHE A 310 0.13 -14.00 -45.94
CA PHE A 310 0.43 -12.92 -46.89
C PHE A 310 -0.84 -12.29 -47.47
N GLU A 311 -1.85 -13.09 -47.81
CA GLU A 311 -3.16 -12.58 -48.27
C GLU A 311 -3.84 -11.68 -47.22
N ARG A 312 -3.71 -12.02 -45.92
CA ARG A 312 -4.19 -11.16 -44.81
C ARG A 312 -3.49 -9.81 -44.77
N VAL A 313 -2.20 -9.71 -45.14
CA VAL A 313 -1.50 -8.42 -45.21
C VAL A 313 -2.18 -7.50 -46.23
N LEU A 314 -2.45 -8.00 -47.44
CA LEU A 314 -3.15 -7.22 -48.48
C LEU A 314 -4.56 -6.82 -48.05
N LEU A 315 -5.30 -7.73 -47.39
CA LEU A 315 -6.63 -7.44 -46.89
C LEU A 315 -6.63 -6.20 -45.98
N HIS A 316 -5.64 -6.05 -45.11
CA HIS A 316 -5.52 -4.89 -44.23
C HIS A 316 -5.09 -3.61 -44.97
N VAL A 317 -4.29 -3.72 -46.04
CA VAL A 317 -3.97 -2.59 -46.93
C VAL A 317 -5.23 -2.09 -47.63
N GLU A 318 -5.98 -2.96 -48.27
CA GLU A 318 -7.26 -2.64 -48.93
C GLU A 318 -8.26 -2.04 -47.95
N THR A 319 -8.37 -2.62 -46.76
CA THR A 319 -9.27 -2.14 -45.71
C THR A 319 -8.89 -0.74 -45.26
N THR A 320 -7.60 -0.44 -45.13
CA THR A 320 -7.11 0.88 -44.73
C THR A 320 -7.40 1.93 -45.81
N LEU A 321 -7.17 1.62 -47.10
CA LEU A 321 -7.52 2.48 -48.23
C LEU A 321 -9.02 2.80 -48.26
N ARG A 322 -9.85 1.76 -48.14
CA ARG A 322 -11.32 1.89 -48.09
C ARG A 322 -11.76 2.78 -46.94
N ARG A 323 -11.19 2.58 -45.74
CA ARG A 323 -11.48 3.38 -44.54
C ARG A 323 -11.03 4.84 -44.69
N ALA A 324 -9.89 5.09 -45.30
CA ALA A 324 -9.39 6.43 -45.60
C ALA A 324 -10.17 7.12 -46.75
N ARG A 325 -11.02 6.38 -47.46
CA ARG A 325 -11.70 6.81 -48.70
C ARG A 325 -10.69 7.32 -49.72
N LYS A 326 -9.58 6.60 -49.85
CA LYS A 326 -8.51 6.91 -50.80
C LYS A 326 -8.37 5.78 -51.80
N ASP A 327 -8.18 6.17 -53.04
CA ASP A 327 -7.77 5.26 -54.09
C ASP A 327 -6.26 4.97 -53.98
N ARG A 328 -5.83 3.81 -54.46
CA ARG A 328 -4.40 3.42 -54.49
C ARG A 328 -3.51 4.43 -55.20
N PHE A 329 -4.02 5.15 -56.21
CA PHE A 329 -3.28 6.18 -56.95
C PHE A 329 -3.05 7.46 -56.11
N ALA A 330 -3.86 7.70 -55.09
CA ALA A 330 -3.73 8.86 -54.21
C ALA A 330 -2.60 8.72 -53.17
N ILE A 331 -2.09 7.50 -52.96
CA ILE A 331 -0.95 7.26 -52.08
C ILE A 331 0.31 7.74 -52.78
N HIS A 332 1.09 8.57 -52.11
CA HIS A 332 2.31 9.17 -52.64
C HIS A 332 3.53 8.30 -52.33
N GLU A 333 3.58 7.76 -51.12
CA GLU A 333 4.71 6.98 -50.61
C GLU A 333 4.20 5.76 -49.85
N ILE A 334 4.91 4.64 -49.99
CA ILE A 334 4.61 3.37 -49.31
C ILE A 334 5.82 3.03 -48.45
N MET A 335 5.68 3.16 -47.14
CA MET A 335 6.72 2.92 -46.16
C MET A 335 6.54 1.54 -45.53
N LEU A 336 7.61 0.75 -45.56
CA LEU A 336 7.69 -0.53 -44.88
C LEU A 336 8.50 -0.41 -43.59
N VAL A 337 7.95 -0.94 -42.50
CA VAL A 337 8.53 -0.85 -41.16
C VAL A 337 8.46 -2.23 -40.50
N GLY A 338 9.43 -2.54 -39.65
CA GLY A 338 9.51 -3.81 -38.94
C GLY A 338 10.19 -4.92 -39.73
N GLU A 339 10.74 -5.89 -39.00
CA GLU A 339 11.68 -6.88 -39.56
C GLU A 339 11.04 -7.81 -40.59
N SER A 340 9.76 -8.17 -40.40
CA SER A 340 9.03 -9.08 -41.30
C SER A 340 8.72 -8.41 -42.65
N SER A 341 8.84 -7.09 -42.75
CA SER A 341 8.72 -6.37 -44.02
C SER A 341 9.90 -6.63 -44.98
N ARG A 342 11.00 -7.24 -44.50
CA ARG A 342 12.15 -7.66 -45.33
C ARG A 342 11.88 -8.90 -46.16
N ILE A 343 10.78 -9.61 -45.90
CA ILE A 343 10.40 -10.81 -46.64
C ILE A 343 10.08 -10.40 -48.09
N PRO A 344 10.78 -10.93 -49.11
CA PRO A 344 10.61 -10.50 -50.50
C PRO A 344 9.18 -10.65 -51.01
N ARG A 345 8.47 -11.71 -50.61
CA ARG A 345 7.08 -11.93 -50.99
C ARG A 345 6.16 -10.79 -50.57
N VAL A 346 6.35 -10.25 -49.36
CA VAL A 346 5.57 -9.10 -48.85
C VAL A 346 5.84 -7.86 -49.70
N GLN A 347 7.11 -7.59 -50.03
CA GLN A 347 7.50 -6.44 -50.83
C GLN A 347 6.96 -6.51 -52.26
N ILE A 348 7.09 -7.68 -52.90
CA ILE A 348 6.60 -7.93 -54.25
C ILE A 348 5.09 -7.73 -54.28
N MET A 349 4.36 -8.37 -53.37
CA MET A 349 2.91 -8.32 -53.29
C MET A 349 2.39 -6.89 -53.09
N LEU A 350 3.02 -6.11 -52.21
CA LEU A 350 2.66 -4.70 -52.02
C LEU A 350 2.99 -3.84 -53.24
N SER A 351 4.18 -4.04 -53.84
CA SER A 351 4.55 -3.31 -55.06
C SER A 351 3.58 -3.61 -56.20
N GLU A 352 3.22 -4.88 -56.42
CA GLU A 352 2.24 -5.32 -57.41
C GLU A 352 0.86 -4.71 -57.16
N PHE A 353 0.39 -4.71 -55.91
CA PHE A 353 -0.89 -4.10 -55.54
C PHE A 353 -0.96 -2.60 -55.87
N PHE A 354 0.17 -1.89 -55.73
CA PHE A 354 0.32 -0.48 -56.10
C PHE A 354 0.91 -0.27 -57.51
N ASP A 355 0.57 -1.13 -58.47
CA ASP A 355 0.94 -1.03 -59.89
C ASP A 355 2.46 -0.97 -60.14
N ARG A 356 3.22 -1.81 -59.44
CA ARG A 356 4.68 -1.93 -59.49
C ARG A 356 5.43 -0.66 -59.08
N ARG A 357 4.83 0.15 -58.20
CA ARG A 357 5.50 1.30 -57.60
C ARG A 357 6.65 0.88 -56.69
N SER A 358 7.67 1.73 -56.65
CA SER A 358 8.80 1.58 -55.73
C SER A 358 8.35 1.80 -54.30
N LEU A 359 8.81 0.93 -53.40
CA LEU A 359 8.64 1.07 -51.96
C LEU A 359 9.69 2.05 -51.42
N SER A 360 9.34 2.83 -50.40
CA SER A 360 10.19 3.89 -49.89
C SER A 360 11.38 3.31 -49.11
N SER A 361 12.59 3.73 -49.45
CA SER A 361 13.85 3.31 -48.80
C SER A 361 14.51 4.43 -47.99
N SER A 362 13.80 5.53 -47.71
CA SER A 362 14.37 6.74 -47.11
C SER A 362 14.59 6.64 -45.60
N VAL A 363 14.08 5.61 -44.94
CA VAL A 363 14.24 5.36 -43.51
C VAL A 363 14.60 3.90 -43.30
N ASN A 364 15.46 3.63 -42.32
CA ASN A 364 15.76 2.26 -41.90
C ASN A 364 14.50 1.63 -41.27
N SER A 365 14.02 0.52 -41.85
CA SER A 365 12.79 -0.17 -41.43
C SER A 365 12.80 -0.63 -39.98
N ASP A 366 13.99 -0.93 -39.43
CA ASP A 366 14.15 -1.50 -38.10
C ASP A 366 14.33 -0.40 -37.02
N GLU A 367 14.71 0.81 -37.43
CA GLU A 367 14.99 1.93 -36.52
C GLU A 367 13.95 3.04 -36.59
N ALA A 368 13.10 3.05 -37.62
CA ALA A 368 12.13 4.11 -37.88
C ALA A 368 11.25 4.43 -36.66
N VAL A 369 10.81 3.40 -35.93
CA VAL A 369 9.93 3.53 -34.77
C VAL A 369 10.67 4.16 -33.59
N VAL A 370 11.86 3.66 -33.22
CA VAL A 370 12.64 4.22 -32.11
C VAL A 370 13.12 5.65 -32.39
N VAL A 371 13.42 5.98 -33.65
CA VAL A 371 13.73 7.35 -34.05
C VAL A 371 12.50 8.25 -33.88
N GLY A 372 11.33 7.78 -34.31
CA GLY A 372 10.07 8.50 -34.15
C GLY A 372 9.68 8.75 -32.70
N THR A 373 9.85 7.75 -31.82
CA THR A 373 9.58 7.88 -30.38
C THR A 373 10.58 8.82 -29.71
N ALA A 374 11.86 8.77 -30.10
CA ALA A 374 12.88 9.69 -29.58
C ALA A 374 12.58 11.15 -29.96
N ILE A 375 12.17 11.40 -31.22
CA ILE A 375 11.73 12.73 -31.67
C ILE A 375 10.51 13.19 -30.85
N ALA A 376 9.50 12.33 -30.69
CA ALA A 376 8.32 12.65 -29.90
C ALA A 376 8.66 12.93 -28.43
N ALA A 377 9.60 12.20 -27.83
CA ALA A 377 10.11 12.46 -26.49
C ALA A 377 10.80 13.83 -26.41
N GLY A 378 11.65 14.18 -27.38
CA GLY A 378 12.28 15.50 -27.47
C GLY A 378 11.27 16.65 -27.53
N ILE A 379 10.21 16.52 -28.34
CA ILE A 379 9.12 17.50 -28.44
C ILE A 379 8.41 17.67 -27.08
N LEU A 380 8.04 16.56 -26.43
CA LEU A 380 7.29 16.58 -25.17
C LEU A 380 8.13 16.99 -23.96
N SER A 381 9.46 16.80 -24.03
CA SER A 381 10.43 17.33 -23.06
C SER A 381 10.75 18.81 -23.25
N GLY A 382 10.21 19.44 -24.31
CA GLY A 382 10.37 20.87 -24.56
C GLY A 382 11.66 21.27 -25.27
N ASP A 383 12.31 20.35 -26.01
CA ASP A 383 13.44 20.68 -26.89
C ASP A 383 12.98 21.66 -27.98
N LYS A 384 13.68 22.80 -28.11
CA LYS A 384 13.35 23.90 -29.02
C LYS A 384 14.22 23.91 -30.29
N SER A 385 14.83 22.79 -30.63
CA SER A 385 15.60 22.64 -31.86
C SER A 385 14.70 22.91 -33.07
N CYS A 386 15.20 23.71 -34.02
CA CYS A 386 14.43 24.15 -35.19
C CYS A 386 13.88 23.00 -36.06
N ALA A 387 14.46 21.80 -35.95
CA ALA A 387 14.03 20.62 -36.70
C ALA A 387 12.68 20.04 -36.23
N ILE A 388 12.31 20.23 -34.96
CA ILE A 388 11.14 19.56 -34.35
C ILE A 388 10.11 20.53 -33.76
N GLN A 389 10.41 21.83 -33.70
CA GLN A 389 9.58 22.84 -33.05
C GLN A 389 8.16 22.95 -33.63
N ASP A 390 8.00 22.76 -34.94
CA ASP A 390 6.72 22.90 -35.65
C ASP A 390 6.00 21.55 -35.88
N LEU A 391 6.46 20.48 -35.23
CA LEU A 391 5.96 19.13 -35.47
C LEU A 391 4.73 18.83 -34.61
N LEU A 392 3.61 18.51 -35.24
CA LEU A 392 2.35 18.14 -34.59
C LEU A 392 1.82 16.82 -35.15
N TRP A 393 1.29 15.94 -34.29
CA TRP A 393 0.68 14.69 -34.75
C TRP A 393 -0.67 14.42 -34.08
N TRP A 394 -1.57 13.78 -34.84
CA TRP A 394 -2.90 13.39 -34.41
C TRP A 394 -3.17 11.93 -34.75
N ASP A 395 -3.41 11.13 -33.72
CA ASP A 395 -3.83 9.73 -33.83
C ASP A 395 -5.35 9.59 -33.79
N LEU A 396 -5.83 8.38 -34.06
CA LEU A 396 -7.25 8.04 -34.09
C LEU A 396 -7.58 6.89 -33.13
N VAL A 397 -8.86 6.78 -32.77
CA VAL A 397 -9.41 5.57 -32.13
C VAL A 397 -9.43 4.42 -33.14
N PRO A 398 -8.78 3.26 -32.87
CA PRO A 398 -8.62 2.20 -33.86
C PRO A 398 -9.88 1.38 -34.14
N ARG A 399 -10.77 1.25 -33.15
CA ARG A 399 -12.03 0.49 -33.22
C ARG A 399 -13.13 1.23 -32.49
N SER A 400 -14.37 1.00 -32.89
CA SER A 400 -15.53 1.65 -32.28
C SER A 400 -15.71 1.14 -30.85
N ILE A 401 -16.01 2.06 -29.93
CA ILE A 401 -16.33 1.75 -28.54
C ILE A 401 -17.84 1.82 -28.40
N GLY A 402 -18.45 0.75 -27.90
CA GLY A 402 -19.88 0.65 -27.74
C GLY A 402 -20.30 0.09 -26.38
N MET A 403 -21.61 0.12 -26.15
CA MET A 403 -22.26 -0.30 -24.92
C MET A 403 -23.49 -1.15 -25.19
N ILE A 404 -23.77 -2.10 -24.30
CA ILE A 404 -24.98 -2.92 -24.28
C ILE A 404 -25.47 -3.09 -22.81
N GLY A 405 -26.78 -3.15 -22.57
CA GLY A 405 -27.35 -3.46 -21.25
C GLY A 405 -27.50 -4.97 -21.03
N ASP A 406 -27.41 -5.42 -19.77
CA ASP A 406 -27.49 -6.85 -19.38
C ASP A 406 -28.92 -7.39 -19.17
N GLY A 407 -29.97 -6.62 -19.47
CA GLY A 407 -31.37 -7.01 -19.32
C GLY A 407 -31.69 -8.39 -19.93
N GLY A 408 -32.02 -9.34 -19.06
CA GLY A 408 -32.44 -10.70 -19.41
C GLY A 408 -33.95 -10.87 -19.35
N GLY A 409 -34.48 -11.69 -20.28
CA GLY A 409 -35.70 -12.45 -20.03
C GLY A 409 -37.02 -11.92 -20.59
N ASP A 410 -37.04 -11.34 -21.80
CA ASP A 410 -38.17 -11.53 -22.74
C ASP A 410 -37.83 -10.89 -24.10
N GLY A 411 -37.57 -11.73 -25.11
CA GLY A 411 -37.78 -11.45 -26.54
C GLY A 411 -37.26 -10.18 -27.23
N GLY A 412 -36.50 -9.29 -26.58
CA GLY A 412 -36.02 -8.04 -27.16
C GLY A 412 -34.50 -7.92 -27.11
N GLU A 413 -33.83 -8.16 -28.25
CA GLU A 413 -32.41 -7.83 -28.42
C GLU A 413 -32.18 -6.34 -28.11
N SER A 414 -31.50 -6.05 -26.99
CA SER A 414 -30.92 -4.72 -26.78
C SER A 414 -29.80 -4.53 -27.79
N SER A 415 -30.08 -3.82 -28.89
CA SER A 415 -29.10 -3.61 -29.96
C SER A 415 -27.84 -2.90 -29.42
N PRO A 416 -26.62 -3.38 -29.74
CA PRO A 416 -25.39 -2.73 -29.35
C PRO A 416 -25.35 -1.27 -29.83
N ARG A 417 -25.09 -0.32 -28.91
CA ARG A 417 -25.01 1.10 -29.21
C ARG A 417 -23.55 1.53 -29.33
N ILE A 418 -23.16 2.07 -30.49
CA ILE A 418 -21.84 2.70 -30.68
C ILE A 418 -21.85 4.07 -29.98
N LEU A 419 -20.86 4.29 -29.12
CA LEU A 419 -20.66 5.55 -28.41
C LEU A 419 -19.61 6.41 -29.13
N ILE A 420 -18.45 5.82 -29.39
CA ILE A 420 -17.35 6.47 -30.08
C ILE A 420 -17.06 5.65 -31.34
N SER A 421 -17.14 6.29 -32.50
CA SER A 421 -16.85 5.64 -33.77
C SER A 421 -15.35 5.46 -33.96
N ARG A 422 -14.93 4.36 -34.60
CA ARG A 422 -13.55 4.22 -35.10
C ARG A 422 -13.13 5.41 -35.97
N ASN A 423 -11.83 5.63 -36.09
CA ASN A 423 -11.23 6.74 -36.81
C ASN A 423 -11.56 8.14 -36.27
N SER A 424 -12.20 8.25 -35.10
CA SER A 424 -12.38 9.54 -34.43
C SER A 424 -11.02 10.02 -33.90
N THR A 425 -10.74 11.32 -34.06
CA THR A 425 -9.43 11.91 -33.69
C THR A 425 -9.26 12.02 -32.18
N LEU A 426 -8.09 11.64 -31.68
CA LEU A 426 -7.73 11.74 -30.26
C LEU A 426 -7.14 13.13 -29.92
N PRO A 427 -7.38 13.67 -28.71
CA PRO A 427 -8.29 13.14 -27.68
C PRO A 427 -9.73 13.56 -27.98
N LEU A 428 -10.70 12.82 -27.46
CA LEU A 428 -12.12 13.15 -27.67
C LEU A 428 -12.97 12.85 -26.44
N LYS A 429 -14.13 13.49 -26.39
CA LYS A 429 -15.12 13.35 -25.32
C LYS A 429 -16.52 13.33 -25.92
N GLU A 430 -17.22 12.21 -25.75
CA GLU A 430 -18.60 12.03 -26.20
C GLU A 430 -19.56 11.92 -25.01
N ARG A 431 -20.76 12.47 -25.18
CA ARG A 431 -21.78 12.52 -24.13
C ARG A 431 -22.98 11.67 -24.52
N HIS A 432 -23.35 10.74 -23.65
CA HIS A 432 -24.50 9.88 -23.87
C HIS A 432 -25.36 9.80 -22.63
N ARG A 433 -26.68 9.88 -22.82
CA ARG A 433 -27.64 9.51 -21.78
C ARG A 433 -27.86 8.00 -21.80
N VAL A 434 -27.82 7.41 -20.62
CA VAL A 434 -28.08 5.99 -20.38
C VAL A 434 -29.37 5.88 -19.56
N ARG A 435 -30.34 5.16 -20.13
CA ARG A 435 -31.59 4.81 -19.46
C ARG A 435 -31.39 3.54 -18.65
N ASN A 436 -32.20 3.31 -17.61
CA ASN A 436 -32.14 2.10 -16.78
C ASN A 436 -30.74 1.84 -16.22
N PHE A 437 -30.04 2.90 -15.79
CA PHE A 437 -28.67 2.85 -15.27
C PHE A 437 -28.44 1.92 -14.06
N ARG A 438 -29.53 1.40 -13.46
CA ARG A 438 -29.51 0.39 -12.39
C ARG A 438 -29.12 -0.99 -12.92
N GLU A 439 -29.20 -1.21 -14.23
CA GLU A 439 -28.70 -2.42 -14.89
C GLU A 439 -27.19 -2.33 -15.12
N VAL A 440 -26.51 -3.48 -15.08
CA VAL A 440 -25.10 -3.56 -15.45
C VAL A 440 -24.98 -3.37 -16.95
N HIS A 441 -24.13 -2.44 -17.38
CA HIS A 441 -23.84 -2.23 -18.79
C HIS A 441 -22.47 -2.80 -19.14
N ARG A 442 -22.36 -3.54 -20.24
CA ARG A 442 -21.09 -4.01 -20.78
C ARG A 442 -20.57 -3.04 -21.83
N LEU A 443 -19.30 -2.65 -21.69
CA LEU A 443 -18.59 -1.90 -22.72
C LEU A 443 -17.76 -2.86 -23.57
N TYR A 444 -17.73 -2.61 -24.87
CA TYR A 444 -16.96 -3.39 -25.84
C TYR A 444 -16.26 -2.49 -26.85
N GLU A 445 -15.20 -3.02 -27.44
CA GLU A 445 -14.41 -2.42 -28.50
C GLU A 445 -14.40 -3.35 -29.72
N GLY A 446 -14.95 -2.89 -30.85
CA GLY A 446 -15.00 -3.68 -32.06
C GLY A 446 -16.06 -3.22 -33.07
N GLU A 447 -16.14 -3.96 -34.17
CA GLU A 447 -16.96 -3.62 -35.34
C GLU A 447 -18.01 -4.69 -35.65
N SER A 448 -18.02 -5.81 -34.92
CA SER A 448 -19.02 -6.86 -35.11
C SER A 448 -20.35 -6.42 -34.55
N ALA A 449 -21.44 -6.74 -35.25
CA ALA A 449 -22.79 -6.60 -34.72
C ALA A 449 -23.06 -7.60 -33.57
N ILE A 450 -22.32 -8.71 -33.55
CA ILE A 450 -22.39 -9.73 -32.50
C ILE A 450 -21.42 -9.33 -31.39
N VAL A 451 -21.96 -9.00 -30.21
CA VAL A 451 -21.16 -8.46 -29.08
C VAL A 451 -20.08 -9.44 -28.61
N SER A 452 -20.32 -10.75 -28.66
CA SER A 452 -19.34 -11.77 -28.26
C SER A 452 -18.09 -11.81 -29.13
N ASP A 453 -18.17 -11.29 -30.37
CA ASP A 453 -17.04 -11.24 -31.30
C ASP A 453 -16.18 -9.98 -31.10
N ASN A 454 -16.66 -9.03 -30.29
CA ASN A 454 -15.93 -7.82 -29.94
C ASN A 454 -15.09 -8.01 -28.68
N VAL A 455 -14.09 -7.14 -28.48
CA VAL A 455 -13.26 -7.16 -27.27
C VAL A 455 -14.05 -6.54 -26.13
N THR A 456 -14.26 -7.28 -25.04
CA THR A 456 -14.90 -6.71 -23.85
C THR A 456 -13.94 -5.77 -23.12
N LEU A 457 -14.37 -4.54 -22.87
CA LEU A 457 -13.57 -3.54 -22.15
C LEU A 457 -13.78 -3.63 -20.64
N GLY A 458 -15.01 -3.93 -20.21
CA GLY A 458 -15.37 -4.05 -18.81
C GLY A 458 -16.87 -3.90 -18.57
N ARG A 459 -17.26 -4.04 -17.30
CA ARG A 459 -18.62 -3.81 -16.82
C ARG A 459 -18.71 -2.44 -16.17
N LEU A 460 -19.52 -1.58 -16.76
CA LEU A 460 -19.82 -0.26 -16.23
C LEU A 460 -20.87 -0.42 -15.12
N GLN A 461 -20.49 -0.04 -13.91
CA GLN A 461 -21.35 0.06 -12.75
C GLN A 461 -21.41 1.51 -12.32
N LEU A 462 -22.61 1.98 -12.02
CA LEU A 462 -22.81 3.28 -11.42
C LEU A 462 -23.05 3.07 -9.92
N GLU A 463 -22.34 3.82 -9.09
CA GLU A 463 -22.43 3.81 -7.64
C GLU A 463 -22.91 5.18 -7.15
N GLY A 464 -23.81 5.21 -6.18
CA GLY A 464 -24.25 6.45 -5.54
C GLY A 464 -25.73 6.45 -5.17
N ASN A 465 -26.20 7.53 -4.54
CA ASN A 465 -27.62 7.68 -4.23
C ASN A 465 -28.35 8.24 -5.46
N PHE A 466 -29.10 7.37 -6.13
CA PHE A 466 -29.76 7.73 -7.38
C PHE A 466 -31.06 8.52 -7.19
N GLY A 467 -31.60 8.61 -5.98
CA GLY A 467 -32.97 9.11 -5.77
C GLY A 467 -34.02 8.18 -6.39
N GLU A 468 -35.27 8.29 -5.95
CA GLU A 468 -36.36 7.45 -6.48
C GLU A 468 -36.82 7.92 -7.88
N GLU A 469 -36.58 9.18 -8.25
CA GLU A 469 -37.11 9.81 -9.48
C GLU A 469 -36.12 9.85 -10.66
N LEU A 470 -34.87 9.41 -10.51
CA LEU A 470 -33.89 9.50 -11.59
C LEU A 470 -34.10 8.35 -12.58
N GLU A 471 -34.51 8.67 -13.81
CA GLU A 471 -34.73 7.70 -14.91
C GLU A 471 -33.52 7.57 -15.86
N ASP A 472 -32.82 8.68 -16.12
CA ASP A 472 -31.70 8.78 -17.06
C ASP A 472 -30.45 9.39 -16.40
N VAL A 473 -29.27 8.80 -16.63
CA VAL A 473 -27.98 9.35 -16.20
C VAL A 473 -27.18 9.83 -17.40
N GLY A 474 -26.65 11.06 -17.32
CA GLY A 474 -25.69 11.57 -18.30
C GLY A 474 -24.30 11.02 -18.03
N LEU A 475 -23.71 10.32 -19.01
CA LEU A 475 -22.34 9.82 -18.95
C LEU A 475 -21.48 10.46 -20.03
N SER A 476 -20.24 10.74 -19.65
CA SER A 476 -19.20 11.23 -20.53
C SER A 476 -18.16 10.14 -20.75
N PHE A 477 -17.93 9.78 -22.00
CA PHE A 477 -16.90 8.84 -22.43
C PHE A 477 -15.77 9.63 -23.07
N GLN A 478 -14.62 9.66 -22.40
CA GLN A 478 -13.44 10.39 -22.84
C GLN A 478 -12.33 9.41 -23.20
N VAL A 479 -11.79 9.50 -24.41
CA VAL A 479 -10.56 8.78 -24.78
C VAL A 479 -9.44 9.80 -24.80
N ASP A 480 -8.45 9.56 -23.95
CA ASP A 480 -7.32 10.45 -23.81
C ASP A 480 -6.35 10.34 -25.00
N LEU A 481 -5.31 11.16 -24.95
CA LEU A 481 -4.27 11.18 -25.95
C LEU A 481 -3.65 9.77 -26.14
N ASN A 482 -3.44 8.99 -25.08
CA ASN A 482 -2.82 7.66 -25.10
C ASN A 482 -3.73 6.57 -25.67
N GLY A 483 -4.99 6.91 -25.97
CA GLY A 483 -6.00 5.96 -26.44
C GLY A 483 -6.67 5.18 -25.32
N VAL A 484 -6.64 5.69 -24.08
CA VAL A 484 -7.27 5.06 -22.90
C VAL A 484 -8.63 5.70 -22.61
N LEU A 485 -9.63 4.86 -22.39
CA LEU A 485 -11.02 5.22 -22.11
C LEU A 485 -11.23 5.52 -20.62
N HIS A 486 -11.75 6.72 -20.36
CA HIS A 486 -12.21 7.24 -19.07
C HIS A 486 -13.72 7.48 -19.13
N VAL A 487 -14.46 7.02 -18.12
CA VAL A 487 -15.92 7.20 -18.02
C VAL A 487 -16.23 8.06 -16.80
N MET A 488 -17.01 9.11 -16.98
CA MET A 488 -17.39 10.05 -15.92
C MET A 488 -18.89 10.30 -15.92
N VAL A 489 -19.47 10.53 -14.74
CA VAL A 489 -20.87 10.96 -14.60
C VAL A 489 -20.96 12.47 -14.78
N GLU A 490 -21.97 12.94 -15.51
CA GLU A 490 -22.20 14.37 -15.70
C GLU A 490 -23.02 14.98 -14.56
N GLY A 491 -22.57 16.13 -14.05
CA GLY A 491 -23.39 17.04 -13.25
C GLY A 491 -23.75 16.58 -11.83
N ASN A 492 -23.43 15.34 -11.44
CA ASN A 492 -23.72 14.82 -10.10
C ASN A 492 -22.44 14.34 -9.39
N ILE A 493 -22.08 15.02 -8.30
CA ILE A 493 -20.87 14.77 -7.49
C ILE A 493 -21.03 13.53 -6.61
N GLU A 494 -22.27 13.06 -6.39
CA GLU A 494 -22.59 11.89 -5.57
C GLU A 494 -22.60 10.58 -6.35
N LEU A 495 -22.58 10.64 -7.69
CA LEU A 495 -22.58 9.47 -8.56
C LEU A 495 -21.18 9.21 -9.12
N LYS A 496 -20.75 7.96 -9.06
CA LYS A 496 -19.47 7.50 -9.58
C LYS A 496 -19.67 6.40 -10.62
N ALA A 497 -19.00 6.52 -11.76
CA ALA A 497 -18.90 5.46 -12.74
C ALA A 497 -17.64 4.62 -12.43
N THR A 498 -17.84 3.35 -12.09
CA THR A 498 -16.77 2.37 -11.97
C THR A 498 -16.83 1.43 -13.17
N LEU A 499 -15.73 1.34 -13.92
CA LEU A 499 -15.60 0.36 -15.01
C LEU A 499 -14.76 -0.80 -14.48
N ASP A 500 -15.40 -1.92 -14.15
CA ASP A 500 -14.69 -3.14 -13.79
C ASP A 500 -14.08 -3.77 -15.05
N LYS A 501 -12.78 -3.54 -15.21
CA LYS A 501 -11.98 -3.98 -16.36
C LYS A 501 -11.30 -5.34 -16.10
N GLY A 502 -11.39 -5.91 -14.89
CA GLY A 502 -10.66 -7.12 -14.50
C GLY A 502 -9.12 -7.01 -14.61
N ARG A 503 -8.57 -5.80 -14.40
CA ARG A 503 -7.13 -5.45 -14.56
C ARG A 503 -6.39 -5.45 -13.22
N LEU A 504 -5.09 -5.13 -13.25
CA LEU A 504 -4.32 -4.86 -12.04
C LEU A 504 -4.88 -3.61 -11.35
N GLU A 505 -5.22 -3.74 -10.08
CA GLU A 505 -5.59 -2.57 -9.28
C GLU A 505 -4.36 -1.78 -8.87
N ARG A 506 -4.56 -0.51 -8.50
CA ARG A 506 -3.45 0.38 -8.14
C ARG A 506 -2.58 -0.19 -7.02
N TYR A 507 -3.18 -0.85 -6.02
CA TYR A 507 -2.43 -1.50 -4.94
C TYR A 507 -1.60 -2.69 -5.42
N GLU A 508 -2.08 -3.46 -6.42
CA GLU A 508 -1.33 -4.57 -7.01
C GLU A 508 -0.10 -4.02 -7.74
N ILE A 509 -0.28 -2.94 -8.50
CA ILE A 509 0.82 -2.25 -9.19
C ILE A 509 1.85 -1.72 -8.17
N ASP A 510 1.40 -1.02 -7.13
CA ASP A 510 2.31 -0.44 -6.13
C ASP A 510 3.08 -1.55 -5.36
N ARG A 511 2.43 -2.71 -5.06
CA ARG A 511 3.10 -3.90 -4.51
C ARG A 511 4.16 -4.44 -5.46
N ILE A 512 3.82 -4.62 -6.73
CA ILE A 512 4.74 -5.13 -7.76
C ILE A 512 5.94 -4.17 -7.92
N VAL A 513 5.70 -2.86 -7.97
CA VAL A 513 6.77 -1.83 -8.07
C VAL A 513 7.75 -1.98 -6.89
N TYR A 514 7.22 -2.12 -5.68
CA TYR A 514 8.02 -2.32 -4.48
C TYR A 514 8.85 -3.61 -4.54
N GLU A 515 8.22 -4.75 -4.84
CA GLU A 515 8.91 -6.04 -4.97
C GLU A 515 9.97 -6.02 -6.07
N HIS A 516 9.68 -5.40 -7.21
CA HIS A 516 10.59 -5.25 -8.33
C HIS A 516 11.84 -4.46 -7.93
N LYS A 517 11.66 -3.31 -7.25
CA LYS A 517 12.76 -2.45 -6.78
C LYS A 517 13.57 -3.12 -5.67
N ARG A 518 12.93 -3.83 -4.74
CA ARG A 518 13.61 -4.62 -3.69
C ARG A 518 14.52 -5.68 -4.30
N LEU A 519 14.00 -6.46 -5.26
CA LEU A 519 14.79 -7.50 -5.93
C LEU A 519 15.95 -6.93 -6.76
N GLN A 520 15.79 -5.75 -7.36
CA GLN A 520 16.89 -5.06 -8.05
C GLN A 520 18.02 -4.70 -7.08
N LEU A 521 17.70 -4.06 -5.95
CA LEU A 521 18.70 -3.68 -4.94
C LEU A 521 19.41 -4.90 -4.33
N GLU A 522 18.69 -5.99 -4.08
CA GLU A 522 19.31 -7.25 -3.61
C GLU A 522 20.31 -7.82 -4.62
N MET A 523 19.99 -7.75 -5.92
CA MET A 523 20.86 -8.22 -6.99
C MET A 523 22.11 -7.33 -7.13
N GLU A 524 21.95 -6.00 -7.09
CA GLU A 524 23.05 -5.04 -7.14
C GLU A 524 24.01 -5.24 -5.97
N ARG A 525 23.49 -5.41 -4.75
CA ARG A 525 24.33 -5.69 -3.57
C ARG A 525 25.09 -7.01 -3.71
N GLY A 526 24.44 -8.05 -4.21
CA GLY A 526 25.08 -9.35 -4.44
C GLY A 526 26.19 -9.29 -5.51
N GLU A 527 26.00 -8.49 -6.56
CA GLU A 527 27.04 -8.25 -7.57
C GLU A 527 28.21 -7.43 -7.02
N GLU A 528 27.95 -6.41 -6.19
CA GLU A 528 28.98 -5.62 -5.52
C GLU A 528 29.81 -6.47 -4.55
N GLU A 529 29.15 -7.26 -3.70
CA GLU A 529 29.82 -8.19 -2.78
C GLU A 529 30.71 -9.18 -3.54
N ARG A 530 30.25 -9.67 -4.70
CA ARG A 530 31.03 -10.58 -5.55
C ARG A 530 32.20 -9.89 -6.22
N LYS A 531 32.01 -8.67 -6.75
CA LYS A 531 33.10 -7.86 -7.33
C LYS A 531 34.15 -7.53 -6.27
N GLU A 532 33.73 -7.19 -5.05
CA GLU A 532 34.63 -6.99 -3.92
C GLU A 532 35.37 -8.27 -3.54
N LEU A 533 34.70 -9.42 -3.53
CA LEU A 533 35.34 -10.71 -3.24
C LEU A 533 36.37 -11.08 -4.32
N GLU A 534 36.03 -10.89 -5.59
CA GLU A 534 36.94 -11.11 -6.73
C GLU A 534 38.13 -10.12 -6.69
N GLU A 535 37.90 -8.87 -6.28
CA GLU A 535 38.97 -7.87 -6.11
C GLU A 535 39.85 -8.15 -4.89
N ARG A 536 39.28 -8.67 -3.79
CA ARG A 536 40.01 -9.15 -2.60
C ARG A 536 40.85 -10.39 -2.93
N GLN A 537 40.31 -11.34 -3.68
CA GLN A 537 41.05 -12.51 -4.16
C GLN A 537 42.19 -12.12 -5.11
N ARG A 538 41.99 -11.06 -5.91
CA ARG A 538 43.01 -10.52 -6.82
C ARG A 538 44.12 -9.74 -6.10
N LYS A 539 43.90 -9.25 -4.87
CA LYS A 539 44.89 -8.46 -4.09
C LYS A 539 45.86 -9.30 -3.24
N GLY A 540 45.70 -10.62 -3.17
CA GLY A 540 46.65 -11.52 -2.49
C GLY A 540 46.66 -11.38 -0.95
N PRO A 541 47.16 -12.38 -0.20
CA PRO A 541 46.98 -12.46 1.24
C PRO A 541 48.14 -11.79 1.99
N GLU A 542 47.89 -10.65 2.63
CA GLU A 542 48.63 -10.26 3.83
C GLU A 542 47.70 -10.36 5.05
N THR A 543 48.06 -11.32 5.91
CA THR A 543 47.59 -11.52 7.30
C THR A 543 46.09 -11.68 7.53
N ALA A 544 45.64 -12.95 7.58
CA ALA A 544 44.98 -13.54 8.76
C ALA A 544 44.71 -15.03 8.48
N SER A 545 45.63 -15.86 8.96
CA SER A 545 45.42 -17.28 9.14
C SER A 545 44.45 -17.54 10.30
N GLU A 546 43.64 -18.59 10.14
CA GLU A 546 42.92 -19.36 11.16
C GLU A 546 41.66 -18.75 11.79
N ILE A 547 40.48 -19.21 11.32
CA ILE A 547 39.50 -20.05 12.05
C ILE A 547 38.23 -20.09 11.16
N VAL A 548 38.16 -21.04 10.22
CA VAL A 548 36.95 -21.32 9.43
C VAL A 548 36.85 -22.83 9.21
N ILE A 549 36.56 -23.60 10.27
CA ILE A 549 35.98 -24.95 10.13
C ILE A 549 34.87 -25.21 11.19
N ASP A 550 34.74 -24.45 12.27
CA ASP A 550 33.81 -24.82 13.37
C ASP A 550 32.47 -24.03 13.45
N ARG A 551 32.03 -23.37 12.37
CA ARG A 551 30.86 -22.45 12.42
C ARG A 551 29.65 -22.81 11.56
N ALA A 552 29.76 -23.80 10.67
CA ALA A 552 28.65 -24.22 9.83
C ALA A 552 27.70 -25.21 10.54
N GLU A 553 28.23 -26.10 11.38
CA GLU A 553 27.42 -27.11 12.10
C GLU A 553 26.78 -26.57 13.40
N LYS A 554 27.22 -25.40 13.89
CA LYS A 554 26.62 -24.73 15.06
C LYS A 554 25.39 -23.88 14.71
N LEU A 555 25.26 -23.46 13.44
CA LEU A 555 24.19 -22.56 13.01
C LEU A 555 22.84 -23.28 12.88
N GLU A 556 22.83 -24.56 12.51
CA GLU A 556 21.58 -25.35 12.43
C GLU A 556 21.08 -25.82 13.80
N ALA A 557 21.96 -25.96 14.80
CA ALA A 557 21.59 -26.26 16.17
C ALA A 557 21.07 -25.03 16.95
N ASP A 558 21.60 -23.82 16.66
CA ASP A 558 21.20 -22.58 17.33
C ASP A 558 19.84 -22.03 16.84
N VAL A 559 19.43 -22.32 15.59
CA VAL A 559 18.12 -21.89 15.06
C VAL A 559 16.96 -22.60 15.76
N GLY A 560 17.15 -23.87 16.15
CA GLY A 560 16.16 -24.60 16.96
C GLY A 560 16.11 -24.16 18.43
N ALA A 561 17.22 -23.64 18.98
CA ALA A 561 17.31 -23.14 20.34
C ALA A 561 16.80 -21.68 20.50
N MET A 562 16.81 -20.88 19.43
CA MET A 562 16.37 -19.48 19.43
C MET A 562 14.84 -19.26 19.44
N ILE A 563 14.04 -20.29 19.18
CA ILE A 563 12.58 -20.15 19.09
C ILE A 563 11.93 -19.89 20.47
N GLY A 564 12.59 -20.25 21.58
CA GLY A 564 12.09 -20.00 22.95
C GLY A 564 12.55 -18.69 23.61
N THR A 565 13.51 -17.96 23.03
CA THR A 565 14.10 -16.75 23.65
C THR A 565 13.31 -15.46 23.38
N TRP A 566 12.51 -15.43 22.31
CA TRP A 566 11.78 -14.23 21.86
C TRP A 566 10.37 -14.10 22.42
N ASP A 567 9.83 -15.14 23.07
CA ASP A 567 8.49 -15.11 23.68
C ASP A 567 8.36 -13.96 24.68
N ARG A 568 9.36 -13.82 25.56
CA ARG A 568 9.43 -12.73 26.57
C ARG A 568 9.51 -11.35 25.93
N PHE A 569 10.19 -11.21 24.78
CA PHE A 569 10.23 -9.95 24.03
C PHE A 569 8.88 -9.59 23.47
N SER A 570 8.22 -10.56 22.81
CA SER A 570 6.92 -10.39 22.16
C SER A 570 5.78 -9.97 23.10
N GLU A 571 5.92 -10.24 24.40
CA GLU A 571 5.01 -9.77 25.45
C GLU A 571 5.10 -8.26 25.71
N TRP A 572 6.25 -7.63 25.43
CA TRP A 572 6.48 -6.20 25.69
C TRP A 572 6.58 -5.36 24.42
N LEU A 573 7.32 -5.84 23.41
CA LEU A 573 7.53 -5.18 22.12
C LEU A 573 7.27 -6.19 21.00
N HIS A 574 6.63 -5.74 19.93
CA HIS A 574 6.49 -6.53 18.71
C HIS A 574 7.76 -6.40 17.85
N CYS A 575 8.22 -5.18 17.59
CA CYS A 575 9.50 -4.90 16.94
C CYS A 575 9.91 -3.42 17.09
N LEU A 576 11.14 -3.11 16.69
CA LEU A 576 11.66 -1.77 16.49
C LEU A 576 11.79 -1.53 14.99
N CYS A 577 11.25 -0.42 14.50
CA CYS A 577 11.33 -0.01 13.11
C CYS A 577 12.17 1.26 12.97
N VAL A 578 13.15 1.26 12.08
CA VAL A 578 13.91 2.44 11.68
C VAL A 578 13.38 2.90 10.34
N VAL A 579 12.97 4.16 10.27
CA VAL A 579 12.42 4.77 9.05
C VAL A 579 13.27 5.96 8.66
N THR A 580 13.74 6.00 7.42
CA THR A 580 14.51 7.10 6.86
C THR A 580 13.70 7.90 5.87
N PHE A 581 14.20 9.09 5.54
CA PHE A 581 13.69 9.87 4.43
C PHE A 581 14.68 9.79 3.27
N ASP A 582 14.31 9.04 2.24
CA ASP A 582 15.03 8.96 0.97
C ASP A 582 14.54 10.05 0.00
N LEU A 583 15.45 10.58 -0.84
CA LEU A 583 15.12 11.69 -1.74
C LEU A 583 14.22 11.27 -2.91
N GLU A 584 14.24 10.00 -3.31
CA GLU A 584 13.46 9.47 -4.42
C GLU A 584 12.22 8.70 -3.95
N LEU A 585 12.35 7.97 -2.85
CA LEU A 585 11.28 7.12 -2.29
C LEU A 585 10.42 7.82 -1.23
N GLY A 586 10.88 8.93 -0.64
CA GLY A 586 10.23 9.55 0.50
C GLY A 586 10.48 8.78 1.79
N GLN A 587 9.48 8.64 2.66
CA GLN A 587 9.61 7.87 3.90
C GLN A 587 9.75 6.37 3.58
N ALA A 588 10.86 5.76 3.97
CA ALA A 588 11.17 4.37 3.66
C ALA A 588 11.61 3.60 4.91
N MET A 589 11.19 2.33 5.00
CA MET A 589 11.65 1.42 6.05
C MET A 589 13.10 1.05 5.78
N GLU A 590 13.99 1.38 6.71
CA GLU A 590 15.41 1.03 6.64
C GLU A 590 15.69 -0.30 7.34
N LEU A 591 15.11 -0.51 8.52
CA LEU A 591 15.39 -1.68 9.35
C LEU A 591 14.18 -2.06 10.20
N ILE A 592 13.91 -3.37 10.27
CA ILE A 592 13.02 -3.97 11.26
C ILE A 592 13.87 -4.86 12.14
N TYR A 593 13.74 -4.71 13.45
CA TYR A 593 14.48 -5.49 14.44
C TYR A 593 13.55 -6.00 15.54
N PRO A 594 13.63 -7.29 15.96
CA PRO A 594 14.50 -8.35 15.44
C PRO A 594 14.20 -8.71 13.98
N LYS A 595 15.22 -9.18 13.24
CA LYS A 595 15.14 -9.40 11.78
C LYS A 595 14.15 -10.49 11.33
N HIS A 596 13.74 -11.37 12.25
CA HIS A 596 12.77 -12.44 11.97
C HIS A 596 11.31 -11.97 12.02
N VAL A 597 11.03 -10.78 12.57
CA VAL A 597 9.67 -10.26 12.67
C VAL A 597 9.17 -9.85 11.30
N THR A 598 8.01 -10.37 10.91
CA THR A 598 7.36 -10.10 9.64
C THR A 598 6.23 -9.09 9.81
N LEU A 599 6.34 -7.97 9.11
CA LEU A 599 5.25 -7.00 8.94
C LEU A 599 4.73 -7.11 7.51
N THR A 600 3.41 -7.02 7.34
CA THR A 600 2.81 -6.93 6.01
C THR A 600 3.21 -5.61 5.34
N GLU A 601 3.19 -5.57 4.01
CA GLU A 601 3.59 -4.36 3.28
C GLU A 601 2.68 -3.15 3.60
N GLN A 602 1.39 -3.40 3.87
CA GLN A 602 0.45 -2.36 4.32
C GLN A 602 0.85 -1.81 5.70
N GLU A 603 1.24 -2.66 6.64
CA GLU A 603 1.71 -2.25 7.98
C GLU A 603 3.00 -1.44 7.87
N LYS A 604 3.98 -1.88 7.07
CA LYS A 604 5.23 -1.15 6.82
C LYS A 604 4.97 0.24 6.25
N MET A 605 4.07 0.33 5.26
CA MET A 605 3.72 1.60 4.63
C MET A 605 3.03 2.56 5.61
N ASN A 606 2.04 2.06 6.39
CA ASN A 606 1.40 2.85 7.44
C ASN A 606 2.41 3.36 8.47
N ILE A 607 3.35 2.50 8.92
CA ILE A 607 4.42 2.91 9.83
C ILE A 607 5.29 4.00 9.20
N CYS A 608 5.69 3.87 7.93
CA CYS A 608 6.54 4.85 7.25
C CYS A 608 5.88 6.24 7.18
N TYR A 609 4.61 6.32 6.79
CA TYR A 609 3.89 7.59 6.70
C TYR A 609 3.58 8.22 8.06
N LEU A 610 3.29 7.38 9.05
CA LEU A 610 2.99 7.85 10.41
C LEU A 610 4.26 8.15 11.22
N ALA A 611 5.44 7.69 10.80
CA ALA A 611 6.71 7.93 11.49
C ALA A 611 7.25 9.37 11.33
N PHE A 612 6.64 10.20 10.47
CA PHE A 612 7.09 11.56 10.19
C PHE A 612 5.99 12.59 10.48
N PRO A 613 6.33 13.71 11.15
CA PRO A 613 5.45 14.87 11.19
C PRO A 613 5.17 15.39 9.77
N ASP A 614 3.96 15.87 9.52
CA ASP A 614 3.62 16.48 8.25
C ASP A 614 4.35 17.82 8.04
N SER A 615 4.46 18.28 6.79
CA SER A 615 5.19 19.51 6.46
C SER A 615 4.62 20.79 7.07
N ASN A 616 3.36 20.74 7.54
CA ASN A 616 2.68 21.84 8.22
C ASN A 616 2.77 21.75 9.76
N SER A 617 3.34 20.68 10.30
CA SER A 617 3.65 20.61 11.73
C SER A 617 4.64 21.73 12.10
N GLY A 618 4.40 22.39 13.21
CA GLY A 618 5.27 23.44 13.75
C GLY A 618 6.55 22.89 14.39
N CYS A 619 6.87 21.61 14.19
CA CYS A 619 7.95 20.91 14.83
C CYS A 619 9.28 21.19 14.11
N MET A 620 10.22 21.83 14.80
CA MET A 620 11.60 22.00 14.33
C MET A 620 12.53 21.23 15.26
N GLY A 621 13.11 20.13 14.78
CA GLY A 621 14.04 19.30 15.54
C GLY A 621 13.45 17.97 16.01
N ASP A 622 14.09 17.39 17.03
CA ASP A 622 13.68 16.10 17.60
C ASP A 622 12.26 16.18 18.20
N SER A 623 11.39 15.26 17.81
CA SER A 623 9.98 15.21 18.19
C SER A 623 9.58 13.80 18.59
N GLN A 624 8.72 13.68 19.60
CA GLN A 624 8.18 12.41 20.06
C GLN A 624 6.67 12.44 19.99
N PHE A 625 6.05 11.36 19.55
CA PHE A 625 4.61 11.20 19.53
C PHE A 625 4.28 9.71 19.40
N HIS A 626 3.00 9.36 19.57
CA HIS A 626 2.56 7.97 19.43
C HIS A 626 1.44 7.88 18.39
N ILE A 627 1.36 6.72 17.76
CA ILE A 627 0.47 6.40 16.67
C ILE A 627 -0.25 5.10 17.01
N ARG A 628 -1.43 4.92 16.44
CA ARG A 628 -2.19 3.66 16.52
C ARG A 628 -2.58 3.27 15.10
N LEU A 629 -2.19 2.06 14.68
CA LEU A 629 -2.43 1.57 13.33
C LEU A 629 -3.09 0.19 13.35
N ARG A 630 -3.97 -0.05 12.37
CA ARG A 630 -4.69 -1.31 12.23
C ARG A 630 -3.77 -2.42 11.71
N VAL A 631 -3.97 -3.62 12.22
CA VAL A 631 -3.30 -4.86 11.79
C VAL A 631 -4.06 -5.44 10.61
N SER A 632 -3.34 -5.92 9.59
CA SER A 632 -3.94 -6.47 8.38
C SER A 632 -4.76 -7.73 8.68
N SER A 633 -6.03 -7.78 8.24
CA SER A 633 -6.90 -8.95 8.47
C SER A 633 -6.36 -10.21 7.79
N GLY A 634 -6.34 -11.34 8.50
CA GLY A 634 -5.81 -12.61 8.00
C GLY A 634 -4.27 -12.74 8.04
N SER A 635 -3.57 -11.75 8.58
CA SER A 635 -2.14 -11.80 8.88
C SER A 635 -1.84 -12.71 10.09
N GLU A 636 -0.63 -13.28 10.17
CA GLU A 636 -0.13 -13.93 11.39
C GLU A 636 -0.15 -12.96 12.59
N ASN A 637 0.00 -11.66 12.32
CA ASN A 637 -0.10 -10.60 13.32
C ASN A 637 -1.53 -10.42 13.86
N SER A 638 -2.57 -11.01 13.27
CA SER A 638 -3.94 -10.84 13.77
C SER A 638 -4.22 -11.59 15.09
N THR A 639 -3.32 -12.47 15.52
CA THR A 639 -3.43 -13.24 16.77
C THR A 639 -2.45 -12.71 17.82
N LEU A 640 -2.91 -12.56 19.06
CA LEU A 640 -2.04 -12.15 20.17
C LEU A 640 -1.13 -13.31 20.62
N PRO A 641 0.12 -13.05 21.02
CA PRO A 641 0.97 -14.02 21.70
C PRO A 641 0.29 -14.63 22.95
N ALA A 642 0.59 -15.88 23.27
CA ALA A 642 -0.05 -16.59 24.40
C ALA A 642 0.06 -15.83 25.73
N GLY A 643 1.22 -15.26 26.04
CA GLY A 643 1.41 -14.44 27.25
C GLY A 643 0.53 -13.19 27.28
N LEU A 644 0.24 -12.58 26.12
CA LEU A 644 -0.67 -11.43 26.03
C LEU A 644 -2.15 -11.83 26.06
N GLN A 645 -2.50 -13.03 25.59
CA GLN A 645 -3.84 -13.59 25.77
C GLN A 645 -4.12 -13.82 27.27
N GLU A 646 -3.16 -14.39 27.98
CA GLU A 646 -3.24 -14.59 29.44
C GLU A 646 -3.25 -13.26 30.20
N PHE A 647 -2.43 -12.29 29.77
CA PHE A 647 -2.46 -10.92 30.29
C PHE A 647 -3.85 -10.27 30.18
N ASN A 648 -4.51 -10.40 29.03
CA ASN A 648 -5.85 -9.85 28.82
C ASN A 648 -6.91 -10.43 29.77
N CYS A 649 -6.72 -11.67 30.23
CA CYS A 649 -7.60 -12.30 31.23
C CYS A 649 -7.47 -11.68 32.62
N HIS A 650 -6.32 -11.10 32.99
CA HIS A 650 -6.04 -10.62 34.35
C HIS A 650 -5.98 -9.09 34.49
N CYS A 651 -6.09 -8.38 33.37
CA CYS A 651 -5.97 -6.92 33.30
C CYS A 651 -7.32 -6.23 33.03
N MET A 652 -7.43 -4.96 33.45
CA MET A 652 -8.63 -4.15 33.20
C MET A 652 -8.88 -3.96 31.70
N PRO A 653 -10.14 -3.87 31.23
CA PRO A 653 -10.47 -3.72 29.81
C PRO A 653 -9.71 -2.59 29.10
N VAL A 654 -9.52 -1.45 29.77
CA VAL A 654 -8.80 -0.27 29.25
C VAL A 654 -7.29 -0.49 29.04
N HIS A 655 -6.73 -1.58 29.57
CA HIS A 655 -5.31 -1.91 29.49
C HIS A 655 -5.02 -3.17 28.65
N ARG A 656 -6.07 -3.83 28.14
CA ARG A 656 -5.91 -5.04 27.33
C ARG A 656 -5.16 -4.74 26.02
N ALA A 657 -4.36 -5.70 25.61
CA ALA A 657 -3.74 -5.74 24.29
C ALA A 657 -4.82 -5.95 23.22
N ASP A 658 -4.75 -5.16 22.15
CA ASP A 658 -5.69 -5.21 21.03
C ASP A 658 -5.14 -6.10 19.90
N PRO A 659 -5.81 -7.21 19.52
CA PRO A 659 -5.39 -8.03 18.38
C PRO A 659 -5.49 -7.26 17.05
N GLY A 660 -6.40 -6.29 16.95
CA GLY A 660 -6.69 -5.54 15.72
C GLY A 660 -5.76 -4.35 15.47
N HIS A 661 -4.95 -3.93 16.45
CA HIS A 661 -4.12 -2.72 16.32
C HIS A 661 -2.73 -2.88 16.95
N PHE A 662 -1.78 -2.11 16.41
CA PHE A 662 -0.50 -1.82 17.04
C PHE A 662 -0.46 -0.40 17.61
N TRP A 663 0.31 -0.24 18.69
CA TRP A 663 0.79 1.05 19.17
C TRP A 663 2.21 1.27 18.67
N GLY A 664 2.45 2.43 18.04
CA GLY A 664 3.77 2.86 17.61
C GLY A 664 4.23 4.08 18.40
N PHE A 665 5.41 4.04 19.02
CA PHE A 665 6.01 5.17 19.73
C PHE A 665 7.15 5.71 18.89
N VAL A 666 6.95 6.88 18.31
CA VAL A 666 7.80 7.49 17.29
C VAL A 666 8.73 8.52 17.94
N TYR A 667 10.02 8.38 17.69
CA TYR A 667 11.01 9.44 17.87
C TYR A 667 11.52 9.87 16.51
N PHE A 668 11.12 11.05 16.06
CA PHE A 668 11.58 11.67 14.83
C PHE A 668 12.73 12.63 15.12
N ARG A 669 13.83 12.51 14.38
CA ARG A 669 14.99 13.40 14.45
C ARG A 669 15.10 14.23 13.18
N GLN A 670 15.24 15.54 13.35
CA GLN A 670 15.55 16.45 12.25
C GLN A 670 16.69 17.40 12.63
N ILE A 671 17.82 17.28 11.94
CA ILE A 671 19.01 18.11 12.19
C ILE A 671 19.39 18.81 10.90
N LYS A 672 19.73 20.11 10.96
CA LYS A 672 20.28 20.82 9.80
C LYS A 672 21.62 20.18 9.40
N ASP A 673 21.72 19.80 8.14
CA ASP A 673 22.94 19.24 7.57
C ASP A 673 23.15 19.84 6.18
N ALA A 674 24.10 20.76 6.08
CA ALA A 674 24.42 21.47 4.85
C ALA A 674 25.11 20.59 3.81
N THR A 675 25.60 19.39 4.19
CA THR A 675 26.24 18.44 3.26
C THR A 675 25.20 17.63 2.47
N LEU A 676 23.97 17.53 2.97
CA LEU A 676 22.86 16.86 2.31
C LEU A 676 22.14 17.84 1.37
N LYS A 677 21.76 17.38 0.17
CA LYS A 677 21.07 18.20 -0.86
C LYS A 677 19.83 18.94 -0.35
N ARG A 678 19.16 18.39 0.66
CA ARG A 678 17.92 18.95 1.26
C ARG A 678 18.19 19.88 2.45
N GLY A 679 19.43 19.97 2.93
CA GLY A 679 19.82 20.81 4.06
C GLY A 679 19.46 20.26 5.46
N TYR A 680 18.87 19.06 5.54
CA TYR A 680 18.45 18.42 6.80
C TYR A 680 18.63 16.89 6.74
N PHE A 681 19.13 16.31 7.82
CA PHE A 681 19.05 14.89 8.15
C PHE A 681 17.71 14.61 8.81
N GLN A 682 16.98 13.59 8.33
CA GLN A 682 15.68 13.19 8.88
C GLN A 682 15.60 11.67 9.02
N LYS A 683 15.28 11.20 10.24
CA LYS A 683 15.21 9.78 10.57
C LYS A 683 14.29 9.55 11.77
N SER A 684 13.56 8.44 11.77
CA SER A 684 12.67 8.05 12.87
C SER A 684 13.01 6.66 13.40
N LEU A 685 12.89 6.50 14.71
CA LEU A 685 12.81 5.18 15.35
C LEU A 685 11.39 5.00 15.90
N VAL A 686 10.76 3.86 15.62
CA VAL A 686 9.41 3.52 16.06
C VAL A 686 9.47 2.25 16.91
N LEU A 687 9.03 2.31 18.17
CA LEU A 687 8.79 1.12 18.99
C LEU A 687 7.36 0.63 18.74
N LEU A 688 7.21 -0.58 18.21
CA LEU A 688 5.91 -1.18 17.94
C LEU A 688 5.54 -2.17 19.05
N THR A 689 4.35 -2.04 19.63
CA THR A 689 3.87 -2.89 20.74
C THR A 689 2.37 -3.12 20.68
N ARG A 690 1.89 -4.13 21.41
CA ARG A 690 0.47 -4.44 21.63
C ARG A 690 -0.09 -3.79 22.89
N LEU A 691 0.76 -3.30 23.77
CA LEU A 691 0.37 -2.80 25.08
C LEU A 691 0.11 -1.28 25.05
N PRO A 692 -1.03 -0.78 25.58
CA PRO A 692 -1.33 0.64 25.66
C PRO A 692 -0.61 1.34 26.84
N PHE A 693 0.66 0.99 27.11
CA PHE A 693 1.47 1.56 28.19
C PHE A 693 2.20 2.82 27.74
N ILE A 694 1.40 3.85 27.47
CA ILE A 694 1.86 5.05 26.77
C ILE A 694 3.02 5.71 27.50
N ASN A 695 2.92 5.92 28.81
CA ASN A 695 3.96 6.61 29.57
C ASN A 695 5.28 5.82 29.60
N LEU A 696 5.20 4.48 29.75
CA LEU A 696 6.37 3.61 29.72
C LEU A 696 7.09 3.70 28.37
N PHE A 697 6.39 3.41 27.26
CA PHE A 697 7.06 3.37 25.95
C PHE A 697 7.47 4.74 25.43
N TYR A 698 6.83 5.82 25.89
CA TYR A 698 7.28 7.18 25.62
C TYR A 698 8.66 7.45 26.25
N GLU A 699 8.84 7.10 27.53
CA GLU A 699 10.13 7.18 28.23
C GLU A 699 11.19 6.29 27.58
N LEU A 700 10.85 5.04 27.27
CA LEU A 700 11.77 4.10 26.62
C LEU A 700 12.22 4.61 25.24
N CYS A 701 11.29 5.09 24.42
CA CYS A 701 11.60 5.64 23.09
C CYS A 701 12.53 6.85 23.19
N GLY A 702 12.34 7.68 24.23
CA GLY A 702 13.22 8.82 24.52
C GLY A 702 14.65 8.47 24.91
N VAL A 703 14.92 7.23 25.31
CA VAL A 703 16.28 6.74 25.61
C VAL A 703 16.85 5.90 24.47
N ILE A 704 16.05 5.01 23.89
CA ILE A 704 16.49 4.09 22.83
C ILE A 704 16.86 4.87 21.56
N ALA A 705 16.02 5.80 21.11
CA ALA A 705 16.25 6.47 19.83
C ALA A 705 17.52 7.33 19.81
N PRO A 706 17.80 8.19 20.82
CA PRO A 706 19.07 8.93 20.86
C PRO A 706 20.30 8.03 20.92
N ALA A 707 20.23 6.91 21.66
CA ALA A 707 21.32 5.93 21.74
C ALA A 707 21.55 5.26 20.38
N TYR A 708 20.48 4.83 19.70
CA TYR A 708 20.56 4.26 18.36
C TYR A 708 21.13 5.24 17.34
N PHE A 709 20.68 6.50 17.34
CA PHE A 709 21.23 7.51 16.43
C PHE A 709 22.70 7.85 16.69
N SER A 710 23.24 7.49 17.86
CA SER A 710 24.65 7.70 18.20
C SER A 710 25.51 6.48 17.91
N SER A 711 24.98 5.27 18.14
CA SER A 711 25.77 4.03 18.19
C SER A 711 25.30 2.95 17.21
N GLY A 712 24.23 3.18 16.44
CA GLY A 712 23.74 2.28 15.39
C GLY A 712 23.09 0.99 15.89
N GLU A 713 23.02 -0.01 14.99
CA GLU A 713 22.34 -1.31 15.21
C GLU A 713 22.74 -2.07 16.48
N PRO A 714 24.01 -2.08 16.96
CA PRO A 714 24.37 -2.75 18.22
C PRO A 714 23.54 -2.29 19.43
N THR A 715 23.02 -1.06 19.38
CA THR A 715 22.10 -0.56 20.41
C THR A 715 20.76 -1.31 20.40
N LEU A 716 20.23 -1.63 19.22
CA LEU A 716 18.95 -2.33 19.07
C LEU A 716 19.08 -3.79 19.54
N GLU A 717 20.21 -4.43 19.25
CA GLU A 717 20.54 -5.75 19.77
C GLU A 717 20.58 -5.76 21.30
N ALA A 718 21.33 -4.83 21.91
CA ALA A 718 21.40 -4.70 23.37
C ALA A 718 20.02 -4.40 24.01
N VAL A 719 19.18 -3.62 23.33
CA VAL A 719 17.80 -3.34 23.77
C VAL A 719 16.95 -4.60 23.75
N CYS A 720 16.96 -5.34 22.65
CA CYS A 720 16.21 -6.60 22.52
C CYS A 720 16.65 -7.62 23.57
N ASP A 721 17.95 -7.83 23.74
CA ASP A 721 18.48 -8.75 24.75
C ASP A 721 18.06 -8.37 26.17
N SER A 722 17.98 -7.06 26.46
CA SER A 722 17.53 -6.56 27.75
C SER A 722 16.03 -6.81 27.96
N VAL A 723 15.22 -6.55 26.94
CA VAL A 723 13.76 -6.75 26.98
C VAL A 723 13.40 -8.24 27.04
N CYS A 724 14.13 -9.12 26.36
CA CYS A 724 13.97 -10.59 26.48
C CYS A 724 14.14 -11.08 27.93
N LYS A 725 14.93 -10.37 28.73
CA LYS A 725 15.19 -10.69 30.15
C LYS A 725 14.19 -10.04 31.11
N TRP A 726 13.24 -9.24 30.60
CA TRP A 726 12.24 -8.62 31.44
C TRP A 726 11.27 -9.66 32.02
N PRO A 727 10.78 -9.43 33.26
CA PRO A 727 9.75 -10.26 33.87
C PRO A 727 8.42 -10.14 33.12
N SER A 728 7.52 -11.11 33.32
CA SER A 728 6.20 -11.10 32.67
C SER A 728 5.40 -9.88 33.09
N PRO A 729 4.66 -9.24 32.17
CA PRO A 729 3.71 -8.18 32.56
C PRO A 729 2.58 -8.73 33.46
N LEU A 730 2.43 -10.06 33.57
CA LEU A 730 1.54 -10.75 34.51
C LEU A 730 2.05 -10.80 35.96
N SER A 731 3.29 -10.38 36.23
CA SER A 731 3.90 -10.50 37.56
C SER A 731 3.12 -9.75 38.64
N ASP A 732 3.09 -10.32 39.84
CA ASP A 732 2.28 -9.78 40.92
C ASP A 732 2.89 -8.58 41.66
N ASP A 733 4.21 -8.38 41.50
CA ASP A 733 5.05 -7.40 42.19
C ASP A 733 5.48 -6.22 41.30
N THR A 734 6.01 -5.16 41.93
CA THR A 734 6.70 -4.07 41.21
C THR A 734 7.86 -4.62 40.38
N LEU A 735 7.86 -4.32 39.07
CA LEU A 735 8.82 -4.85 38.11
C LEU A 735 10.03 -3.91 37.96
N GLN A 736 11.23 -4.48 37.91
CA GLN A 736 12.46 -3.77 37.61
C GLN A 736 12.92 -4.06 36.18
N LEU A 737 12.65 -3.13 35.28
CA LEU A 737 13.00 -3.24 33.86
C LEU A 737 14.35 -2.58 33.62
N HIS A 738 15.36 -3.40 33.30
CA HIS A 738 16.70 -2.91 32.99
C HIS A 738 16.79 -2.57 31.51
N LEU A 739 17.32 -1.39 31.16
CA LEU A 739 17.53 -0.99 29.77
C LEU A 739 18.61 0.08 29.62
N LEU A 740 19.64 -0.20 28.81
CA LEU A 740 20.73 0.75 28.48
C LEU A 740 21.34 1.43 29.72
N GLY A 741 21.56 0.67 30.80
CA GLY A 741 22.12 1.17 32.06
C GLY A 741 21.14 1.88 33.00
N ASN A 742 19.88 2.04 32.59
CA ASN A 742 18.80 2.54 33.46
C ASN A 742 18.01 1.38 34.06
N VAL A 743 17.45 1.60 35.25
CA VAL A 743 16.52 0.67 35.90
C VAL A 743 15.18 1.37 36.05
N TYR A 744 14.15 0.87 35.37
CA TYR A 744 12.79 1.39 35.46
C TYR A 744 11.98 0.56 36.44
N GLU A 745 11.47 1.20 37.48
CA GLU A 745 10.58 0.57 38.44
C GLU A 745 9.14 0.86 38.02
N VAL A 746 8.38 -0.19 37.67
CA VAL A 746 7.02 -0.08 37.11
C VAL A 746 6.03 -0.98 37.85
N SER A 747 4.79 -0.53 37.99
CA SER A 747 3.68 -1.32 38.52
C SER A 747 2.55 -1.41 37.49
N ILE A 748 2.05 -2.62 37.24
CA ILE A 748 0.97 -2.87 36.28
C ILE A 748 -0.34 -3.10 37.04
N PRO A 749 -1.42 -2.34 36.77
CA PRO A 749 -2.70 -2.49 37.45
C PRO A 749 -3.40 -3.83 37.14
N LYS A 750 -3.94 -4.51 38.17
CA LYS A 750 -4.71 -5.77 38.04
C LYS A 750 -6.21 -5.60 38.25
N GLN A 751 -6.99 -6.57 37.75
CA GLN A 751 -8.46 -6.59 37.80
C GLN A 751 -9.08 -6.66 39.21
N ASN A 752 -8.38 -7.23 40.21
CA ASN A 752 -8.94 -7.46 41.56
C ASN A 752 -8.82 -6.29 42.55
N GLY A 753 -8.38 -5.11 42.11
CA GLY A 753 -8.42 -3.92 42.96
C GLY A 753 -9.85 -3.42 43.13
N LYS A 754 -10.48 -3.67 44.28
CA LYS A 754 -11.55 -2.78 44.78
C LYS A 754 -11.03 -1.34 44.61
N TYR A 755 -11.83 -0.46 44.00
CA TYR A 755 -11.51 0.95 43.71
C TYR A 755 -11.36 1.82 44.98
N SER A 756 -10.63 1.34 45.98
CA SER A 756 -10.52 1.91 47.31
C SER A 756 -9.12 1.69 47.88
N SER A 757 -8.08 2.19 47.22
CA SER A 757 -6.78 2.54 47.85
C SER A 757 -5.71 2.89 46.81
N LEU A 758 -5.79 4.07 46.19
CA LEU A 758 -4.62 4.70 45.56
C LEU A 758 -4.59 6.19 45.95
N VAL A 759 -4.44 6.42 47.25
CA VAL A 759 -3.85 7.65 47.78
C VAL A 759 -2.80 7.20 48.78
N SER A 760 -1.58 6.97 48.29
CA SER A 760 -0.42 7.07 49.18
C SER A 760 -0.17 8.56 49.46
N PRO A 761 0.11 8.97 50.71
CA PRO A 761 0.36 10.37 51.03
C PRO A 761 1.61 10.85 50.29
N VAL A 762 1.51 12.02 49.66
CA VAL A 762 2.65 12.72 49.06
C VAL A 762 3.52 13.25 50.20
N GLU A 763 4.58 12.53 50.56
CA GLU A 763 5.67 13.11 51.37
C GLU A 763 6.71 13.77 50.43
N SER A 764 6.73 15.10 50.50
CA SER A 764 7.85 16.02 50.24
C SER A 764 8.87 15.65 49.14
N PHE A 765 8.65 16.16 47.92
CA PHE A 765 9.70 16.32 46.92
C PHE A 765 10.51 17.60 47.20
N HIS A 766 11.80 17.44 47.53
CA HIS A 766 12.79 18.50 47.40
C HIS A 766 13.20 18.67 45.92
N PRO A 767 13.30 19.91 45.39
CA PRO A 767 13.78 20.14 44.04
C PRO A 767 15.31 20.02 44.01
N ALA A 768 15.85 19.08 43.24
CA ALA A 768 17.28 19.03 42.96
C ALA A 768 17.65 20.13 41.95
N ASN A 769 18.52 21.03 42.41
CA ASN A 769 19.06 22.17 41.71
C ASN A 769 19.79 21.84 40.40
N LYS A 770 19.74 22.80 39.48
CA LYS A 770 20.70 22.96 38.37
C LYS A 770 22.09 23.26 38.94
N SER A 771 23.08 22.48 38.54
CA SER A 771 24.49 22.95 38.46
C SER A 771 25.24 22.10 37.44
N GLY A 772 25.95 22.78 36.52
CA GLY A 772 26.80 22.16 35.51
C GLY A 772 28.06 21.51 36.10
N GLY A 773 28.75 20.73 35.27
CA GLY A 773 30.06 20.17 35.58
C GLY A 773 30.24 18.75 35.05
N THR A 774 31.31 18.58 34.29
CA THR A 774 31.84 17.39 33.61
C THR A 774 31.94 16.08 34.42
N ASN A 775 31.91 14.98 33.65
CA ASN A 775 32.49 13.64 33.87
C ASN A 775 31.84 12.68 34.90
N GLY A 776 31.19 11.65 34.32
CA GLY A 776 31.05 10.26 34.79
C GLY A 776 30.30 10.02 36.10
N ARG A 777 29.07 9.46 36.07
CA ARG A 777 28.37 8.83 37.22
C ARG A 777 27.27 7.84 36.78
N PRO A 778 26.85 6.90 37.67
CA PRO A 778 26.41 5.53 37.35
C PRO A 778 24.88 5.32 37.34
N ASN A 779 24.43 4.11 36.96
CA ASN A 779 23.05 3.61 36.86
C ASN A 779 21.99 4.43 37.63
N GLN A 780 21.10 5.09 36.89
CA GLN A 780 20.02 5.93 37.43
C GLN A 780 18.72 5.11 37.49
N THR A 781 18.23 4.82 38.70
CA THR A 781 16.91 4.20 38.90
C THR A 781 15.81 5.25 38.67
N ARG A 782 14.82 4.94 37.83
CA ARG A 782 13.67 5.79 37.50
C ARG A 782 12.38 5.09 37.84
N THR A 783 11.60 5.66 38.77
CA THR A 783 10.28 5.12 39.12
C THR A 783 9.20 5.72 38.21
N ILE A 784 8.46 4.88 37.50
CA ILE A 784 7.32 5.28 36.68
C ILE A 784 6.05 5.01 37.50
N SER A 785 5.42 6.07 38.00
CA SER A 785 4.26 5.99 38.89
C SER A 785 3.03 5.34 38.25
N SER A 786 2.88 5.47 36.93
CA SER A 786 1.89 4.74 36.14
C SER A 786 2.40 4.50 34.73
N VAL A 787 2.24 3.27 34.24
CA VAL A 787 2.68 2.85 32.90
C VAL A 787 1.80 3.40 31.78
N HIS A 788 0.54 3.77 32.06
CA HIS A 788 -0.45 4.13 31.04
C HIS A 788 -1.01 5.55 31.19
N GLU A 789 -0.92 6.16 32.37
CA GLU A 789 -1.53 7.47 32.61
C GLU A 789 -0.72 8.62 31.99
N ILE A 790 -1.36 9.39 31.12
CA ILE A 790 -0.82 10.65 30.59
C ILE A 790 -1.34 11.86 31.38
N ASP A 791 -0.63 12.98 31.38
CA ASP A 791 -1.06 14.22 32.05
C ASP A 791 -2.28 14.87 31.36
N ILE A 792 -3.49 14.38 31.68
CA ILE A 792 -4.75 14.81 31.07
C ILE A 792 -5.05 16.29 31.31
N PHE A 793 -4.56 16.85 32.42
CA PHE A 793 -4.77 18.25 32.76
C PHE A 793 -4.02 19.17 31.78
N ARG A 794 -2.78 18.79 31.40
CA ARG A 794 -1.99 19.53 30.41
C ARG A 794 -2.74 19.69 29.07
N SER A 795 -3.41 18.62 28.63
CA SER A 795 -4.22 18.61 27.42
C SER A 795 -5.53 19.40 27.60
N LEU A 796 -6.25 19.17 28.71
CA LEU A 796 -7.62 19.65 28.90
C LEU A 796 -7.74 21.03 29.55
N GLN A 797 -6.64 21.66 30.01
CA GLN A 797 -6.68 22.93 30.75
C GLN A 797 -7.49 24.04 30.06
N LEU A 798 -7.43 24.14 28.72
CA LEU A 798 -8.20 25.12 27.94
C LEU A 798 -9.68 24.74 27.75
N PHE A 799 -10.01 23.48 28.01
CA PHE A 799 -11.32 22.87 27.77
C PHE A 799 -12.04 22.47 29.07
N LEU A 800 -11.49 22.79 30.25
CA LEU A 800 -12.11 22.50 31.55
C LEU A 800 -13.59 22.91 31.66
N PRO A 801 -14.04 24.06 31.11
CA PRO A 801 -15.46 24.42 31.14
C PRO A 801 -16.38 23.47 30.37
N HIS A 802 -15.80 22.65 29.47
CA HIS A 802 -16.47 21.71 28.58
C HIS A 802 -16.18 20.24 28.94
N VAL A 803 -15.52 19.96 30.07
CA VAL A 803 -15.03 18.60 30.35
C VAL A 803 -16.13 17.54 30.46
N HIS A 804 -17.30 17.89 31.02
CA HIS A 804 -18.47 17.01 31.06
C HIS A 804 -19.09 16.78 29.67
N LEU A 805 -19.08 17.81 28.81
CA LEU A 805 -19.52 17.68 27.42
C LEU A 805 -18.57 16.77 26.63
N LEU A 806 -17.25 16.93 26.80
CA LEU A 806 -16.26 16.04 26.19
C LEU A 806 -16.41 14.60 26.68
N TRP A 807 -16.64 14.41 27.98
CA TRP A 807 -16.95 13.10 28.55
C TRP A 807 -18.17 12.46 27.88
N GLU A 808 -19.25 13.23 27.67
CA GLU A 808 -20.48 12.76 27.03
C GLU A 808 -20.25 12.38 25.55
N LEU A 809 -19.56 13.24 24.78
CA LEU A 809 -19.21 12.97 23.38
C LEU A 809 -18.39 11.67 23.24
N VAL A 810 -17.41 11.47 24.13
CA VAL A 810 -16.58 10.26 24.16
C VAL A 810 -17.41 9.05 24.58
N LEU A 811 -18.26 9.19 25.61
CA LEU A 811 -19.13 8.13 26.13
C LEU A 811 -20.07 7.60 25.04
N THR A 812 -20.68 8.49 24.26
CA THR A 812 -21.59 8.12 23.17
C THR A 812 -20.89 7.82 21.85
N GLY A 813 -19.55 7.85 21.80
CA GLY A 813 -18.77 7.51 20.61
C GLY A 813 -18.96 8.47 19.45
N GLU A 814 -19.20 9.76 19.73
CA GLU A 814 -19.38 10.77 18.69
C GLU A 814 -18.07 11.01 17.93
N PRO A 815 -18.14 11.34 16.63
CA PRO A 815 -16.97 11.63 15.80
C PRO A 815 -16.32 12.97 16.20
N ILE A 816 -15.03 12.95 16.56
CA ILE A 816 -14.28 14.12 17.01
C ILE A 816 -13.00 14.30 16.20
N ILE A 817 -12.73 15.52 15.74
CA ILE A 817 -11.44 15.89 15.16
C ILE A 817 -10.69 16.80 16.12
N VAL A 818 -9.45 16.44 16.43
CA VAL A 818 -8.49 17.26 17.14
C VAL A 818 -7.51 17.84 16.12
N THR A 819 -7.57 19.15 15.89
CA THR A 819 -6.64 19.87 15.02
C THR A 819 -5.61 20.64 15.84
N GLY A 820 -4.32 20.44 15.59
CA GLY A 820 -3.24 21.20 16.22
C GLY A 820 -2.08 21.44 15.27
N THR A 821 -0.95 21.93 15.78
CA THR A 821 0.28 22.09 14.98
C THR A 821 1.38 21.12 15.37
N SER A 822 1.16 20.29 16.39
CA SER A 822 2.13 19.34 16.90
C SER A 822 1.50 17.94 16.93
N PRO A 823 2.14 16.93 16.33
CA PRO A 823 1.65 15.55 16.40
C PRO A 823 1.63 15.06 17.85
N THR A 824 2.56 15.52 18.70
CA THR A 824 2.60 15.24 20.13
C THR A 824 1.34 15.73 20.84
N ASP A 825 0.97 17.00 20.63
CA ASP A 825 -0.18 17.61 21.31
C ASP A 825 -1.49 16.99 20.82
N CYS A 826 -1.58 16.67 19.53
CA CYS A 826 -2.73 15.96 18.97
C CYS A 826 -2.85 14.56 19.58
N ALA A 827 -1.76 13.78 19.59
CA ALA A 827 -1.75 12.43 20.14
C ALA A 827 -2.10 12.40 21.63
N HIS A 828 -1.53 13.31 22.42
CA HIS A 828 -1.85 13.45 23.84
C HIS A 828 -3.29 13.88 24.09
N MET A 829 -3.84 14.78 23.27
CA MET A 829 -5.24 15.18 23.39
C MET A 829 -6.18 14.02 23.06
N VAL A 830 -5.97 13.32 21.93
CA VAL A 830 -6.79 12.14 21.56
C VAL A 830 -6.76 11.09 22.66
N GLN A 831 -5.57 10.80 23.20
CA GLN A 831 -5.45 9.86 24.31
C GLN A 831 -6.11 10.38 25.61
N SER A 832 -6.10 11.69 25.85
CA SER A 832 -6.77 12.28 27.01
C SER A 832 -8.28 12.12 26.88
N LEU A 833 -8.82 12.29 25.67
CA LEU A 833 -10.25 12.10 25.37
C LEU A 833 -10.68 10.66 25.60
N THR A 834 -9.97 9.67 25.04
CA THR A 834 -10.33 8.25 25.22
C THR A 834 -10.28 7.82 26.70
N SER A 835 -9.40 8.44 27.50
CA SER A 835 -9.30 8.17 28.94
C SER A 835 -10.41 8.79 29.79
N LEU A 836 -11.23 9.70 29.25
CA LEU A 836 -12.27 10.42 30.02
C LEU A 836 -13.32 9.49 30.62
N ILE A 837 -13.59 8.36 29.96
CA ILE A 837 -14.64 7.41 30.35
C ILE A 837 -14.10 6.21 31.15
N SER A 838 -12.84 6.23 31.57
CA SER A 838 -12.27 5.15 32.39
C SER A 838 -13.11 4.93 33.67
N PRO A 839 -13.46 3.69 34.05
CA PRO A 839 -12.88 2.42 33.60
C PRO A 839 -13.56 1.78 32.38
N LEU A 840 -14.59 2.41 31.81
CA LEU A 840 -15.20 1.94 30.58
C LEU A 840 -14.17 2.06 29.45
N ALA A 841 -13.94 0.97 28.73
CA ALA A 841 -13.05 0.98 27.57
C ALA A 841 -13.70 1.76 26.43
N TYR A 842 -12.91 2.60 25.75
CA TYR A 842 -13.33 3.24 24.52
C TYR A 842 -13.24 2.22 23.36
N CYS A 843 -14.38 1.81 22.81
CA CYS A 843 -14.47 0.76 21.80
C CYS A 843 -14.60 1.28 20.35
N ALA A 844 -14.76 2.60 20.18
CA ALA A 844 -14.71 3.23 18.86
C ALA A 844 -13.25 3.40 18.38
N GLU A 845 -13.08 3.72 17.08
CA GLU A 845 -11.76 3.87 16.48
C GLU A 845 -11.08 5.16 16.99
N SER A 846 -9.76 5.14 17.19
CA SER A 846 -9.02 6.33 17.61
C SER A 846 -7.65 6.35 16.97
N ARG A 847 -7.31 7.49 16.34
CA ARG A 847 -6.03 7.71 15.68
C ARG A 847 -5.35 8.92 16.33
N PRO A 848 -4.43 8.70 17.29
CA PRO A 848 -3.76 9.77 18.02
C PRO A 848 -3.05 10.77 17.10
N TYR A 849 -2.47 10.27 16.02
CA TYR A 849 -1.96 11.07 14.93
C TYR A 849 -2.31 10.40 13.60
N PHE A 850 -2.85 11.19 12.68
CA PHE A 850 -3.40 10.75 11.41
C PHE A 850 -2.97 11.68 10.29
N THR A 851 -2.58 11.11 9.15
CA THR A 851 -2.07 11.87 8.00
C THR A 851 -2.91 11.61 6.76
N ILE A 852 -2.78 12.47 5.75
CA ILE A 852 -3.45 12.31 4.46
C ILE A 852 -2.93 11.09 3.67
N HIS A 853 -1.80 10.54 4.08
CA HIS A 853 -1.13 9.40 3.41
C HIS A 853 -1.50 8.06 4.05
N ASP A 854 -2.29 8.09 5.12
CA ASP A 854 -2.79 6.87 5.75
C ASP A 854 -3.70 6.10 4.79
N THR A 855 -3.54 4.77 4.72
CA THR A 855 -4.34 3.92 3.83
C THR A 855 -5.84 4.01 4.10
N GLU A 856 -6.21 4.34 5.34
CA GLU A 856 -7.58 4.43 5.81
C GLU A 856 -8.14 5.85 5.66
N PHE A 857 -7.39 6.78 5.05
CA PHE A 857 -7.82 8.16 4.82
C PHE A 857 -9.19 8.24 4.14
N LYS A 858 -9.42 7.47 3.07
CA LYS A 858 -10.72 7.48 2.38
C LYS A 858 -11.84 6.90 3.24
N GLU A 859 -11.57 5.85 4.02
CA GLU A 859 -12.54 5.21 4.91
C GLU A 859 -13.03 6.20 5.97
N PHE A 860 -12.11 6.92 6.61
CA PHE A 860 -12.46 7.82 7.73
C PHE A 860 -12.92 9.20 7.29
N THR A 861 -12.56 9.67 6.10
CA THR A 861 -12.90 11.05 5.65
C THR A 861 -14.07 11.14 4.68
N GLN A 862 -14.51 10.04 4.06
CA GLN A 862 -15.66 10.06 3.15
C GLN A 862 -16.98 9.86 3.90
N ASN A 863 -17.93 10.77 3.67
CA ASN A 863 -19.28 10.67 4.21
C ASN A 863 -20.11 9.68 3.38
N LYS A 864 -20.10 8.40 3.77
CA LYS A 864 -20.99 7.39 3.17
C LYS A 864 -22.38 7.52 3.83
N ASN A 865 -23.42 7.79 3.04
CA ASN A 865 -24.83 7.80 3.47
C ASN A 865 -25.21 8.82 4.58
N GLY A 866 -24.49 9.95 4.70
CA GLY A 866 -24.82 11.01 5.66
C GLY A 866 -24.45 10.71 7.11
N HIS A 867 -23.72 9.62 7.38
CA HIS A 867 -23.32 9.21 8.73
C HIS A 867 -21.79 9.21 8.84
N HIS A 868 -21.29 9.90 9.86
CA HIS A 868 -19.87 9.94 10.18
C HIS A 868 -19.45 8.68 10.96
N PRO A 869 -18.27 8.09 10.68
CA PRO A 869 -17.77 6.96 11.47
C PRO A 869 -17.49 7.39 12.92
N ALA A 870 -17.79 6.53 13.89
CA ALA A 870 -17.45 6.77 15.29
C ALA A 870 -15.93 6.69 15.49
N ILE A 871 -15.25 7.85 15.40
CA ILE A 871 -13.79 7.93 15.45
C ILE A 871 -13.29 9.25 16.06
N ILE A 872 -12.17 9.19 16.77
CA ILE A 872 -11.40 10.37 17.19
C ILE A 872 -10.11 10.48 16.36
N LEU A 873 -9.94 11.58 15.62
CA LEU A 873 -8.78 11.83 14.74
C LEU A 873 -7.92 12.99 15.26
N GLY A 874 -6.62 12.74 15.49
CA GLY A 874 -5.62 13.78 15.74
C GLY A 874 -4.88 14.17 14.46
N VAL A 875 -4.97 15.43 14.05
CA VAL A 875 -4.41 15.89 12.77
C VAL A 875 -3.67 17.22 12.92
N THR A 876 -2.59 17.38 12.17
CA THR A 876 -1.81 18.62 12.12
C THR A 876 -1.98 19.40 10.83
N ASN A 877 -2.37 18.72 9.74
CA ASN A 877 -2.48 19.35 8.43
C ASN A 877 -3.74 20.24 8.33
N PRO A 878 -3.61 21.54 8.00
CA PRO A 878 -4.74 22.43 7.78
C PRO A 878 -5.72 21.94 6.68
N PHE A 879 -5.27 21.08 5.77
CA PHE A 879 -6.14 20.45 4.77
C PHE A 879 -7.34 19.74 5.41
N PHE A 880 -7.15 19.08 6.56
CA PHE A 880 -8.24 18.41 7.27
C PHE A 880 -9.32 19.38 7.74
N ALA A 881 -8.96 20.61 8.13
CA ALA A 881 -9.93 21.62 8.55
C ALA A 881 -10.86 22.03 7.40
N LYS A 882 -10.38 21.97 6.14
CA LYS A 882 -11.19 22.26 4.95
C LYS A 882 -11.99 21.04 4.50
N THR A 883 -11.36 19.87 4.44
CA THR A 883 -11.99 18.63 3.97
C THR A 883 -13.07 18.14 4.94
N LEU A 884 -12.83 18.30 6.24
CA LEU A 884 -13.72 17.84 7.31
C LEU A 884 -14.50 19.00 7.96
N GLN A 885 -14.67 20.12 7.26
CA GLN A 885 -15.41 21.29 7.76
C GLN A 885 -16.87 20.98 8.17
N HIS A 886 -17.43 19.88 7.66
CA HIS A 886 -18.79 19.42 7.92
C HIS A 886 -18.90 18.46 9.12
N TRP A 887 -17.79 18.12 9.77
CA TRP A 887 -17.82 17.24 10.95
C TRP A 887 -18.47 17.91 12.15
N PRO A 888 -19.19 17.15 12.98
CA PRO A 888 -20.05 17.71 14.01
C PRO A 888 -19.26 18.27 15.21
N HIS A 889 -18.07 17.73 15.50
CA HIS A 889 -17.26 18.11 16.66
C HIS A 889 -15.80 18.33 16.27
N THR A 890 -15.28 19.53 16.54
CA THR A 890 -13.87 19.87 16.30
C THR A 890 -13.26 20.54 17.53
N ILE A 891 -12.11 20.02 17.96
CA ILE A 891 -11.27 20.58 19.02
C ILE A 891 -10.04 21.20 18.36
N ARG A 892 -9.89 22.52 18.49
CA ARG A 892 -8.72 23.24 17.95
C ARG A 892 -7.75 23.59 19.06
N LEU A 893 -6.57 22.99 19.02
CA LEU A 893 -5.50 23.22 19.98
C LEU A 893 -4.83 24.57 19.73
N GLN A 894 -4.28 25.15 20.78
CA GLN A 894 -3.46 26.36 20.70
C GLN A 894 -1.99 25.96 20.49
N ASP A 895 -1.27 26.71 19.65
CA ASP A 895 0.18 26.54 19.48
C ASP A 895 0.90 26.65 20.83
N SER A 896 1.71 25.64 21.17
CA SER A 896 2.53 25.63 22.38
C SER A 896 3.59 26.75 22.35
N THR A 897 3.96 27.28 23.53
CA THR A 897 4.96 28.35 23.67
C THR A 897 6.30 27.96 23.05
N GLU A 898 6.66 26.67 23.07
CA GLU A 898 7.87 26.13 22.42
C GLU A 898 7.77 26.18 20.89
N ALA A 899 6.64 25.80 20.29
CA ALA A 899 6.42 25.92 18.85
C ALA A 899 6.44 27.40 18.39
N GLN A 900 5.93 28.32 19.22
CA GLN A 900 6.01 29.76 18.97
C GLN A 900 7.46 30.29 19.06
N LEU A 901 8.24 29.86 20.05
CA LEU A 901 9.66 30.21 20.22
C LEU A 901 10.53 29.63 19.09
N GLN A 902 10.24 28.40 18.63
CA GLN A 902 10.94 27.78 17.50
C GLN A 902 10.68 28.51 16.18
N ARG A 903 9.43 28.94 15.91
CA ARG A 903 9.11 29.79 14.74
C ARG A 903 9.82 31.14 14.80
N GLN A 904 9.94 31.76 15.98
CA GLN A 904 10.68 33.02 16.15
C GLN A 904 12.18 32.86 15.89
N ARG A 905 12.79 31.72 16.26
CA ARG A 905 14.20 31.42 15.97
C ARG A 905 14.48 31.11 14.49
N ALA A 906 13.47 30.65 13.73
CA ALA A 906 13.59 30.38 12.30
C ALA A 906 13.43 31.62 11.42
N ALA A 907 12.83 32.70 11.94
CA ALA A 907 12.51 33.92 11.20
C ALA A 907 13.65 34.97 11.17
N THR A 908 14.76 34.77 11.88
CA THR A 908 15.93 35.66 11.85
C THR A 908 17.02 35.12 10.92
N PRO A 909 17.36 35.81 9.82
CA PRO A 909 18.53 35.46 9.00
C PRO A 909 19.80 35.88 9.74
N SER A 910 20.76 34.97 9.88
CA SER A 910 22.11 35.29 10.38
C SER A 910 22.90 36.05 9.30
N SER A 911 22.99 37.38 9.43
CA SER A 911 23.97 38.19 8.70
C SER A 911 25.27 38.30 9.51
N THR A 912 26.38 37.91 8.89
CA THR A 912 27.75 38.05 9.40
C THR A 912 28.25 39.50 9.36
N GLY A 913 28.95 39.92 10.42
CA GLY A 913 30.10 40.83 10.41
C GLY A 913 29.87 42.33 10.17
N GLY A 914 30.12 43.15 11.21
CA GLY A 914 30.28 44.60 11.07
C GLY A 914 30.44 45.33 12.40
N THR A 915 31.68 45.41 12.89
CA THR A 915 32.11 46.30 13.97
C THR A 915 31.76 47.76 13.65
N LYS A 916 31.13 48.46 14.60
CA LYS A 916 31.35 49.91 14.82
C LYS A 916 30.83 50.33 16.21
N HIS A 917 31.76 50.87 17.00
CA HIS A 917 31.53 51.65 18.20
C HIS A 917 30.64 52.86 17.92
N ASN A 918 29.76 53.21 18.87
CA ASN A 918 29.75 54.55 19.43
C ASN A 918 29.09 54.61 20.81
N ASP A 919 29.84 55.21 21.72
CA ASP A 919 29.49 55.59 23.09
C ASP A 919 28.49 56.76 23.17
N THR A 920 27.92 56.87 24.38
CA THR A 920 27.27 57.99 25.08
C THR A 920 25.86 57.57 25.54
N GLY A 921 25.51 57.46 26.82
CA GLY A 921 26.14 57.85 28.07
C GLY A 921 25.02 58.34 28.99
N GLY A 922 24.77 57.65 30.12
CA GLY A 922 23.97 58.21 31.21
C GLY A 922 23.13 57.24 32.03
N GLY A 923 23.56 56.98 33.27
CA GLY A 923 22.62 56.95 34.41
C GLY A 923 22.34 55.62 35.11
N VAL A 924 23.14 55.36 36.14
CA VAL A 924 23.08 54.31 37.17
C VAL A 924 21.72 54.15 37.87
N GLY A 925 21.31 52.90 38.16
CA GLY A 925 20.30 52.56 39.16
C GLY A 925 20.08 51.06 39.28
N GLY A 926 20.69 50.41 40.28
CA GLY A 926 20.59 48.97 40.53
C GLY A 926 19.24 48.52 41.08
N GLY A 927 18.94 47.24 40.86
CA GLY A 927 17.81 46.53 41.46
C GLY A 927 17.32 45.38 40.59
N LEU A 928 17.63 44.14 41.01
CA LEU A 928 16.92 42.95 40.53
C LEU A 928 15.41 43.11 40.82
N PRO A 929 14.50 42.83 39.88
CA PRO A 929 13.11 42.58 40.23
C PRO A 929 12.89 41.09 40.42
N SER A 930 12.45 40.79 41.62
CA SER A 930 11.76 39.59 42.08
C SER A 930 10.64 39.13 41.14
N SER A 931 10.43 37.82 41.15
CA SER A 931 9.27 37.11 40.61
C SER A 931 7.97 37.70 41.14
N ASP A 932 7.08 38.13 40.24
CA ASP A 932 5.67 38.34 40.57
C ASP A 932 4.74 37.80 39.48
N GLY A 933 3.94 36.81 39.88
CA GLY A 933 2.99 36.03 39.08
C GLY A 933 1.69 36.76 38.74
N SER A 934 1.76 37.97 38.21
CA SER A 934 0.59 38.80 37.91
C SER A 934 0.38 39.09 36.40
N ALA A 935 1.01 38.33 35.51
CA ALA A 935 0.95 38.57 34.05
C ALA A 935 -0.06 37.70 33.28
N THR A 936 -0.68 36.69 33.91
CA THR A 936 -1.54 35.72 33.20
C THR A 936 -3.00 36.16 33.08
N LEU A 937 -3.48 37.07 33.94
CA LEU A 937 -4.88 37.52 33.98
C LEU A 937 -5.18 38.77 33.13
N SER A 938 -4.16 39.53 32.71
CA SER A 938 -4.33 40.77 31.92
C SER A 938 -4.28 40.57 30.40
N ARG A 939 -4.01 39.35 29.91
CA ARG A 939 -3.97 39.04 28.46
C ARG A 939 -5.31 38.61 27.87
N LEU A 940 -6.32 38.30 28.68
CA LEU A 940 -7.65 37.91 28.21
C LEU A 940 -8.54 39.10 27.77
N SER A 941 -8.14 40.35 28.04
CA SER A 941 -8.95 41.55 27.75
C SER A 941 -8.38 42.45 26.63
N LYS A 942 -7.25 42.11 26.00
CA LYS A 942 -6.60 42.91 24.94
C LYS A 942 -6.57 42.25 23.55
N ILE A 943 -7.50 41.33 23.29
CA ILE A 943 -7.71 40.74 21.95
C ILE A 943 -9.03 41.28 21.39
N LYS A 944 -9.06 42.57 21.04
CA LYS A 944 -10.19 43.15 20.30
C LYS A 944 -9.82 44.12 19.17
N GLN A 945 -8.53 44.36 18.92
CA GLN A 945 -8.10 45.17 17.78
C GLN A 945 -6.76 44.65 17.28
N ILE A 946 -6.78 43.99 16.11
CA ILE A 946 -5.81 44.03 15.00
C ILE A 946 -6.37 43.07 13.94
N THR A 947 -6.68 43.61 12.76
CA THR A 947 -7.47 42.97 11.71
C THR A 947 -6.62 42.56 10.51
N HIS A 948 -6.94 41.37 9.96
CA HIS A 948 -6.75 40.87 8.59
C HIS A 948 -5.33 40.58 8.02
N LYS A 949 -4.97 39.28 7.96
CA LYS A 949 -4.95 38.45 6.73
C LYS A 949 -4.32 37.06 7.02
N LEU A 950 -4.98 36.01 6.47
CA LEU A 950 -4.73 34.55 6.50
C LEU A 950 -5.27 33.74 7.71
N LEU A 951 -6.24 32.87 7.40
CA LEU A 951 -6.81 31.74 8.18
C LEU A 951 -7.65 32.09 9.44
N ASP A 952 -8.95 32.33 9.22
CA ASP A 952 -9.96 32.48 10.27
C ASP A 952 -10.25 31.16 11.01
N SER A 953 -9.89 31.02 12.30
CA SER A 953 -10.75 30.72 13.48
C SER A 953 -9.92 30.39 14.75
N SER A 954 -10.34 30.88 15.92
CA SER A 954 -9.62 30.82 17.20
C SER A 954 -9.51 29.40 17.81
N PRO A 955 -8.54 29.10 18.69
CA PRO A 955 -8.52 27.86 19.47
C PRO A 955 -9.81 27.67 20.30
N GLY A 956 -10.31 26.43 20.42
CA GLY A 956 -11.57 26.16 21.12
C GLY A 956 -12.29 24.89 20.66
N LEU A 957 -13.40 24.58 21.35
CA LEU A 957 -14.30 23.46 21.03
C LEU A 957 -15.47 23.99 20.17
N TYR A 958 -15.67 23.38 19.01
CA TYR A 958 -16.73 23.68 18.06
C TYR A 958 -17.67 22.48 17.98
N THR A 959 -18.90 22.67 18.44
CA THR A 959 -19.92 21.61 18.47
C THR A 959 -21.32 22.19 18.53
N GLN A 960 -22.27 21.53 17.86
CA GLN A 960 -23.71 21.82 17.97
C GLN A 960 -24.43 20.87 18.95
N TYR A 961 -23.69 19.96 19.58
CA TYR A 961 -24.21 18.96 20.50
C TYR A 961 -24.79 19.61 21.75
N LYS A 962 -25.99 19.18 22.13
CA LYS A 962 -26.66 19.62 23.36
C LYS A 962 -26.42 18.57 24.44
N PRO A 963 -25.66 18.87 25.52
CA PRO A 963 -25.37 17.90 26.54
C PRO A 963 -26.63 17.54 27.34
N TYR A 964 -26.79 16.25 27.61
CA TYR A 964 -27.80 15.68 28.53
C TYR A 964 -27.42 15.96 29.99
N VAL A 965 -26.12 15.99 30.31
CA VAL A 965 -25.62 16.19 31.68
C VAL A 965 -25.12 17.62 31.90
N GLN A 966 -25.54 18.24 33.01
CA GLN A 966 -25.10 19.56 33.40
C GLN A 966 -23.68 19.55 33.97
N LYS A 967 -22.89 20.59 33.63
CA LYS A 967 -21.54 20.77 34.15
C LYS A 967 -21.50 20.98 35.67
N ASP A 968 -20.59 20.30 36.34
CA ASP A 968 -20.29 20.54 37.76
C ASP A 968 -19.49 21.83 37.94
N LYS A 969 -20.21 22.93 38.18
CA LYS A 969 -19.62 24.26 38.37
C LYS A 969 -18.72 24.34 39.62
N ALA A 970 -18.98 23.55 40.66
CA ALA A 970 -18.20 23.59 41.89
C ALA A 970 -16.85 22.91 41.67
N PHE A 971 -16.86 21.75 41.02
CA PHE A 971 -15.65 21.04 40.63
C PHE A 971 -14.76 21.86 39.68
N ILE A 972 -15.34 22.43 38.61
CA ILE A 972 -14.58 23.26 37.66
C ILE A 972 -13.91 24.45 38.35
N LYS A 973 -14.63 25.13 39.28
CA LYS A 973 -14.04 26.21 40.09
C LYS A 973 -12.89 25.73 40.96
N LYS A 974 -12.98 24.53 41.56
CA LYS A 974 -11.91 23.93 42.40
C LYS A 974 -10.64 23.65 41.60
N ILE A 975 -10.77 23.16 40.36
CA ILE A 975 -9.63 22.93 39.47
C ILE A 975 -9.01 24.25 38.99
N LEU A 976 -9.84 25.21 38.56
CA LEU A 976 -9.38 26.54 38.15
C LEU A 976 -8.72 27.33 39.29
N LEU A 977 -9.17 27.15 40.53
CA LEU A 977 -8.51 27.73 41.70
C LEU A 977 -7.12 27.14 41.90
N GLY A 978 -6.92 25.84 41.64
CA GLY A 978 -5.62 25.19 41.71
C GLY A 978 -4.58 25.80 40.74
N LEU A 979 -5.01 26.30 39.57
CA LEU A 979 -4.14 27.06 38.66
C LEU A 979 -3.70 28.40 39.24
N LYS A 980 -4.57 29.06 40.02
CA LYS A 980 -4.25 30.33 40.68
C LYS A 980 -3.32 30.15 41.88
N THR A 981 -3.32 28.97 42.48
CA THR A 981 -2.49 28.63 43.65
C THR A 981 -1.25 27.81 43.31
N ASP A 982 -0.87 27.75 42.02
CA ASP A 982 0.30 26.99 41.52
C ASP A 982 0.36 25.53 41.97
N ARG A 983 -0.81 24.86 42.02
CA ARG A 983 -0.89 23.44 42.37
C ARG A 983 -0.19 22.60 41.28
N PRO A 984 0.64 21.61 41.63
CA PRO A 984 1.30 20.74 40.65
C PRO A 984 0.31 20.09 39.66
N LEU A 985 0.72 20.01 38.39
CA LEU A 985 -0.11 19.46 37.30
C LEU A 985 -0.56 18.02 37.57
N SER A 986 0.31 17.20 38.16
CA SER A 986 0.00 15.82 38.53
C SER A 986 -1.18 15.71 39.49
N VAL A 987 -1.28 16.63 40.48
CA VAL A 987 -2.39 16.67 41.43
C VAL A 987 -3.68 17.14 40.74
N GLN A 988 -3.58 18.10 39.82
CA GLN A 988 -4.73 18.55 39.03
C GLN A 988 -5.27 17.42 38.14
N SER A 989 -4.38 16.67 37.49
CA SER A 989 -4.69 15.47 36.71
C SER A 989 -5.34 14.38 37.57
N ALA A 990 -4.82 14.10 38.77
CA ALA A 990 -5.40 13.12 39.68
C ALA A 990 -6.83 13.51 40.13
N LEU A 991 -7.05 14.79 40.47
CA LEU A 991 -8.39 15.30 40.81
C LEU A 991 -9.38 15.18 39.64
N LEU A 992 -8.91 15.45 38.42
CA LEU A 992 -9.72 15.33 37.21
C LEU A 992 -10.09 13.89 36.91
N ARG A 993 -9.13 12.96 36.96
CA ARG A 993 -9.39 11.53 36.78
C ARG A 993 -10.36 11.00 37.81
N ARG A 994 -10.16 11.35 39.09
CA ARG A 994 -11.06 10.91 40.16
C ARG A 994 -12.50 11.35 39.93
N HIS A 995 -12.71 12.61 39.56
CA HIS A 995 -14.05 13.13 39.27
C HIS A 995 -14.72 12.40 38.09
N LEU A 996 -13.97 12.19 37.00
CA LEU A 996 -14.48 11.50 35.81
C LEU A 996 -14.71 10.00 36.04
N LEU A 997 -13.88 9.38 36.87
CA LEU A 997 -14.04 8.00 37.32
C LEU A 997 -15.34 7.85 38.11
N GLU A 998 -15.56 8.69 39.12
CA GLU A 998 -16.78 8.67 39.95
C GLU A 998 -18.03 8.91 39.08
N LEU A 999 -17.95 9.83 38.11
CA LEU A 999 -19.02 10.09 37.14
C LEU A 999 -19.32 8.87 36.26
N THR A 1000 -18.29 8.24 35.69
CA THR A 1000 -18.45 7.08 34.81
C THR A 1000 -18.96 5.85 35.58
N GLN A 1001 -18.46 5.63 36.80
CA GLN A 1001 -18.97 4.56 37.66
C GLN A 1001 -20.44 4.78 38.01
N SER A 1002 -20.82 6.01 38.37
CA SER A 1002 -22.22 6.35 38.64
C SER A 1002 -23.13 6.06 37.44
N PHE A 1003 -22.64 6.28 36.22
CA PHE A 1003 -23.33 5.94 34.98
C PHE A 1003 -23.35 4.43 34.68
N MET A 1004 -22.31 3.67 35.01
CA MET A 1004 -22.24 2.24 34.70
C MET A 1004 -22.91 1.33 35.74
N ILE A 1005 -23.01 1.74 37.01
CA ILE A 1005 -23.61 0.94 38.09
C ILE A 1005 -25.01 0.39 37.75
N PRO A 1006 -25.97 1.18 37.23
CA PRO A 1006 -27.29 0.66 36.90
C PRO A 1006 -27.24 -0.41 35.81
N LEU A 1007 -26.36 -0.24 34.81
CA LEU A 1007 -26.16 -1.18 33.70
C LEU A 1007 -25.57 -2.50 34.21
N GLU A 1008 -24.55 -2.45 35.06
CA GLU A 1008 -23.94 -3.65 35.66
C GLU A 1008 -24.95 -4.41 36.53
N ARG A 1009 -25.80 -3.69 37.28
CA ARG A 1009 -26.86 -4.31 38.09
C ARG A 1009 -27.93 -4.99 37.23
N TYR A 1010 -28.37 -4.34 36.16
CA TYR A 1010 -29.33 -4.94 35.24
C TYR A 1010 -28.72 -6.13 34.49
N MET A 1011 -27.47 -6.03 34.05
CA MET A 1011 -26.73 -7.15 33.44
C MET A 1011 -26.69 -8.37 34.37
N ALA A 1012 -26.40 -8.18 35.66
CA ALA A 1012 -26.44 -9.26 36.65
C ALA A 1012 -27.84 -9.90 36.80
N SER A 1013 -28.92 -9.12 36.60
CA SER A 1013 -30.30 -9.65 36.65
C SER A 1013 -30.68 -10.54 35.46
N LEU A 1014 -29.91 -10.50 34.37
CA LEU A 1014 -30.10 -11.37 33.21
C LEU A 1014 -29.65 -12.81 33.47
N MET A 1015 -28.90 -13.04 34.56
CA MET A 1015 -28.44 -14.36 34.95
C MET A 1015 -29.62 -15.26 35.37
N PRO A 1016 -29.78 -16.45 34.76
CA PRO A 1016 -30.79 -17.43 35.19
C PRO A 1016 -30.62 -17.83 36.66
N LEU A 1017 -31.72 -18.16 37.33
CA LEU A 1017 -31.66 -18.60 38.72
C LEU A 1017 -30.95 -19.95 38.79
N GLN A 1018 -30.19 -20.18 39.87
CA GLN A 1018 -29.41 -21.41 40.05
C GLN A 1018 -30.27 -22.68 39.97
N LYS A 1019 -31.53 -22.62 40.42
CA LYS A 1019 -32.50 -23.73 40.34
C LYS A 1019 -32.89 -24.13 38.91
N ASP A 1020 -32.67 -23.24 37.94
CA ASP A 1020 -33.02 -23.45 36.53
C ASP A 1020 -31.86 -24.12 35.76
N ILE A 1021 -30.67 -24.24 36.39
CA ILE A 1021 -29.49 -24.93 35.83
C ILE A 1021 -29.66 -26.44 36.05
N SER A 1022 -30.06 -27.16 35.00
CA SER A 1022 -30.18 -28.62 35.04
C SER A 1022 -28.89 -29.30 34.55
N PRO A 1023 -28.35 -30.32 35.26
CA PRO A 1023 -27.19 -31.07 34.79
C PRO A 1023 -27.48 -31.90 33.53
N PHE A 1024 -28.75 -32.19 33.22
CA PHE A 1024 -29.12 -33.11 32.16
C PHE A 1024 -29.58 -32.41 30.87
N ARG A 1025 -29.58 -31.06 30.86
CA ARG A 1025 -29.92 -30.24 29.69
C ARG A 1025 -28.69 -29.48 29.23
N SER A 1026 -28.80 -28.76 28.12
CA SER A 1026 -27.74 -27.82 27.73
C SER A 1026 -27.65 -26.69 28.76
N ALA A 1027 -26.45 -26.12 28.93
CA ALA A 1027 -26.27 -24.96 29.80
C ALA A 1027 -27.26 -23.84 29.38
N PRO A 1028 -27.98 -23.22 30.32
CA PRO A 1028 -28.90 -22.15 30.00
C PRO A 1028 -28.14 -20.94 29.46
N GLN A 1029 -28.81 -20.17 28.61
CA GLN A 1029 -28.28 -18.93 28.08
C GLN A 1029 -28.72 -17.76 28.97
N PRO A 1030 -27.90 -16.69 29.09
CA PRO A 1030 -28.35 -15.45 29.74
C PRO A 1030 -29.60 -14.89 29.06
N HIS A 1031 -30.47 -14.21 29.81
CA HIS A 1031 -31.62 -13.53 29.22
C HIS A 1031 -31.16 -12.38 28.31
N PRO A 1032 -31.86 -12.09 27.20
CA PRO A 1032 -31.50 -10.99 26.32
C PRO A 1032 -31.72 -9.64 27.01
N PHE A 1033 -30.80 -8.70 26.82
CA PHE A 1033 -30.93 -7.34 27.33
C PHE A 1033 -32.06 -6.60 26.62
N LYS A 1034 -32.99 -6.03 27.39
CA LYS A 1034 -34.12 -5.24 26.88
C LYS A 1034 -34.00 -3.79 27.34
N GLN A 1035 -33.89 -2.87 26.40
CA GLN A 1035 -33.66 -1.45 26.69
C GLN A 1035 -34.80 -0.84 27.52
N GLU A 1036 -36.05 -1.10 27.17
CA GLU A 1036 -37.22 -0.55 27.89
C GLU A 1036 -37.28 -1.04 29.34
N ASP A 1037 -37.02 -2.33 29.57
CA ASP A 1037 -36.98 -2.92 30.91
C ASP A 1037 -35.88 -2.27 31.76
N PHE A 1038 -34.70 -2.03 31.18
CA PHE A 1038 -33.62 -1.31 31.85
C PHE A 1038 -34.02 0.14 32.19
N LEU A 1039 -34.57 0.88 31.22
CA LEU A 1039 -34.94 2.28 31.43
C LEU A 1039 -35.99 2.42 32.56
N ALA A 1040 -36.92 1.47 32.69
CA ALA A 1040 -37.87 1.43 33.79
C ALA A 1040 -37.21 1.29 35.17
N THR A 1041 -36.02 0.67 35.27
CA THR A 1041 -35.28 0.56 36.53
C THR A 1041 -34.58 1.86 36.96
N LEU A 1042 -34.44 2.84 36.06
CA LEU A 1042 -33.71 4.08 36.34
C LEU A 1042 -34.40 4.97 37.36
N GLU A 1043 -35.72 4.87 37.54
CA GLU A 1043 -36.42 5.63 38.59
C GLU A 1043 -35.94 5.22 39.99
N GLU A 1044 -35.75 3.92 40.22
CA GLU A 1044 -35.36 3.36 41.51
C GLU A 1044 -33.83 3.24 41.71
N PHE A 1045 -33.08 3.04 40.62
CA PHE A 1045 -31.64 2.70 40.68
C PHE A 1045 -30.76 3.55 39.77
N GLY A 1046 -31.24 4.68 39.26
CA GLY A 1046 -30.51 5.49 38.28
C GLY A 1046 -29.32 6.31 38.84
N PRO A 1047 -28.48 6.87 37.96
CA PRO A 1047 -27.27 7.61 38.32
C PRO A 1047 -27.51 8.86 39.18
N GLN A 1048 -28.74 9.40 39.19
CA GLN A 1048 -29.13 10.52 40.03
C GLN A 1048 -28.97 10.26 41.54
N LEU A 1049 -28.86 9.00 41.96
CA LEU A 1049 -28.67 8.60 43.35
C LEU A 1049 -27.19 8.60 43.78
N THR A 1050 -26.27 8.51 42.83
CA THR A 1050 -24.82 8.33 43.08
C THR A 1050 -23.96 9.46 42.52
N SER A 1051 -24.41 10.14 41.45
CA SER A 1051 -23.71 11.24 40.81
C SER A 1051 -24.06 12.60 41.39
N THR A 1052 -23.06 13.49 41.48
CA THR A 1052 -23.26 14.91 41.82
C THR A 1052 -23.82 15.73 40.66
N CYS A 1053 -23.76 15.20 39.43
CA CYS A 1053 -24.23 15.87 38.23
C CYS A 1053 -25.73 15.65 38.02
N LYS A 1054 -26.43 16.67 37.53
CA LYS A 1054 -27.87 16.60 37.19
C LYS A 1054 -28.03 16.63 35.68
N GLY A 1055 -29.05 15.97 35.14
CA GLY A 1055 -29.27 15.92 33.69
C GLY A 1055 -30.38 14.97 33.30
N ASP A 1056 -30.61 14.86 31.99
CA ASP A 1056 -31.48 13.86 31.37
C ASP A 1056 -30.69 12.55 31.18
N TRP A 1057 -30.63 11.75 32.25
CA TRP A 1057 -29.92 10.47 32.24
C TRP A 1057 -30.57 9.44 31.30
N GLU A 1058 -31.90 9.45 31.17
CA GLU A 1058 -32.64 8.54 30.31
C GLU A 1058 -32.30 8.79 28.82
N GLY A 1059 -32.30 10.05 28.40
CA GLY A 1059 -31.86 10.47 27.07
C GLY A 1059 -30.41 10.08 26.78
N LEU A 1060 -29.52 10.21 27.77
CA LEU A 1060 -28.12 9.80 27.64
C LEU A 1060 -27.98 8.28 27.45
N TYR A 1061 -28.71 7.45 28.20
CA TYR A 1061 -28.69 5.99 28.01
C TYR A 1061 -29.22 5.58 26.63
N LYS A 1062 -30.32 6.19 26.16
CA LYS A 1062 -30.85 5.93 24.81
C LYS A 1062 -29.80 6.22 23.75
N ARG A 1063 -29.04 7.32 23.89
CA ARG A 1063 -27.93 7.62 22.98
C ARG A 1063 -26.77 6.62 23.14
N PHE A 1064 -26.40 6.28 24.38
CA PHE A 1064 -25.33 5.33 24.67
C PHE A 1064 -25.59 3.94 24.08
N PHE A 1065 -26.83 3.44 24.10
CA PHE A 1065 -27.19 2.14 23.51
C PHE A 1065 -26.94 2.02 22.01
N THR A 1066 -26.91 3.15 21.30
CA THR A 1066 -26.56 3.20 19.87
C THR A 1066 -25.06 3.30 19.62
N SER A 1067 -24.25 3.45 20.67
CA SER A 1067 -22.81 3.69 20.56
C SER A 1067 -21.98 2.40 20.46
N PRO A 1068 -20.79 2.44 19.84
CA PRO A 1068 -19.83 1.33 19.86
C PRO A 1068 -19.37 0.94 21.27
N ASN A 1069 -19.31 1.91 22.19
CA ASN A 1069 -18.87 1.67 23.58
C ASN A 1069 -19.86 0.77 24.32
N PHE A 1070 -21.16 0.98 24.14
CA PHE A 1070 -22.16 0.07 24.70
C PHE A 1070 -22.06 -1.32 24.07
N LYS A 1071 -21.94 -1.40 22.74
CA LYS A 1071 -21.80 -2.67 22.04
C LYS A 1071 -20.62 -3.49 22.56
N GLY A 1072 -19.43 -2.88 22.64
CA GLY A 1072 -18.23 -3.57 23.11
C GLY A 1072 -18.31 -3.97 24.59
N TRP A 1073 -18.86 -3.10 25.45
CA TRP A 1073 -19.11 -3.45 26.86
C TRP A 1073 -20.12 -4.60 26.99
N TYR A 1074 -21.24 -4.52 26.26
CA TYR A 1074 -22.31 -5.52 26.30
C TYR A 1074 -21.82 -6.89 25.83
N GLU A 1075 -21.15 -6.96 24.68
CA GLU A 1075 -20.60 -8.22 24.14
C GLU A 1075 -19.62 -8.85 25.13
N THR A 1076 -18.73 -8.05 25.73
CA THR A 1076 -17.78 -8.52 26.75
C THR A 1076 -18.52 -9.08 27.97
N ARG A 1077 -19.48 -8.33 28.52
CA ARG A 1077 -20.24 -8.74 29.71
C ARG A 1077 -21.14 -9.94 29.47
N TYR A 1078 -21.78 -10.00 28.31
CA TYR A 1078 -22.63 -11.13 27.93
C TYR A 1078 -21.79 -12.40 27.77
N PHE A 1079 -20.61 -12.30 27.14
CA PHE A 1079 -19.66 -13.40 27.05
C PHE A 1079 -19.19 -13.87 28.44
N GLU A 1080 -18.85 -12.95 29.35
CA GLU A 1080 -18.50 -13.28 30.75
C GLU A 1080 -19.64 -14.01 31.48
N LEU A 1081 -20.90 -13.60 31.29
CA LEU A 1081 -22.07 -14.28 31.85
C LEU A 1081 -22.26 -15.68 31.26
N GLU A 1082 -22.12 -15.84 29.94
CA GLU A 1082 -22.22 -17.14 29.28
C GLU A 1082 -21.15 -18.09 29.82
N GLN A 1083 -19.88 -17.66 29.90
CA GLN A 1083 -18.79 -18.45 30.48
C GLN A 1083 -19.06 -18.82 31.94
N THR A 1084 -19.58 -17.88 32.74
CA THR A 1084 -19.96 -18.16 34.14
C THR A 1084 -21.05 -19.24 34.23
N LEU A 1085 -22.05 -19.22 33.35
CA LEU A 1085 -23.07 -20.27 33.29
C LEU A 1085 -22.52 -21.61 32.81
N GLN A 1086 -21.56 -21.61 31.89
CA GLN A 1086 -20.85 -22.82 31.49
C GLN A 1086 -20.10 -23.44 32.68
N VAL A 1087 -19.42 -22.62 33.48
CA VAL A 1087 -18.72 -23.06 34.71
C VAL A 1087 -19.69 -23.64 35.73
N LEU A 1088 -20.78 -22.94 36.04
CA LEU A 1088 -21.80 -23.41 37.00
C LEU A 1088 -22.48 -24.70 36.53
N HIS A 1089 -22.78 -24.82 35.23
CA HIS A 1089 -23.33 -26.03 34.66
C HIS A 1089 -22.34 -27.21 34.74
N MET A 1090 -21.04 -26.98 34.48
CA MET A 1090 -20.01 -28.01 34.64
C MET A 1090 -19.91 -28.50 36.08
N GLN A 1091 -20.02 -27.60 37.06
CA GLN A 1091 -20.05 -27.95 38.47
C GLN A 1091 -21.29 -28.80 38.83
N THR A 1092 -22.48 -28.37 38.38
CA THR A 1092 -23.72 -29.12 38.64
C THR A 1092 -23.68 -30.50 37.97
N LEU A 1093 -23.09 -30.59 36.78
CA LEU A 1093 -22.91 -31.84 36.04
C LEU A 1093 -21.94 -32.80 36.75
N SER A 1094 -20.82 -32.30 37.29
CA SER A 1094 -19.86 -33.15 38.02
C SER A 1094 -20.44 -33.71 39.32
N GLU A 1095 -21.25 -32.91 40.02
CA GLU A 1095 -21.92 -33.29 41.28
C GLU A 1095 -23.12 -34.23 41.07
N SER A 1096 -23.59 -34.40 39.83
CA SER A 1096 -24.78 -35.22 39.50
C SER A 1096 -24.50 -36.72 39.36
N ASN A 1097 -25.53 -37.55 39.58
CA ASN A 1097 -25.45 -39.02 39.43
C ASN A 1097 -25.86 -39.48 38.02
N LEU A 1098 -24.90 -39.43 37.08
CA LEU A 1098 -25.15 -39.80 35.68
C LEU A 1098 -25.41 -41.31 35.46
N ALA A 1099 -24.94 -42.17 36.36
CA ALA A 1099 -25.16 -43.62 36.28
C ALA A 1099 -26.62 -44.00 36.57
N GLU A 1100 -27.29 -43.25 37.45
CA GLU A 1100 -28.71 -43.43 37.73
C GLU A 1100 -29.59 -42.83 36.62
N TRP A 1101 -29.19 -41.66 36.09
CA TRP A 1101 -29.87 -41.02 34.94
C TRP A 1101 -29.88 -41.90 33.69
N ALA A 1102 -28.80 -42.64 33.43
CA ALA A 1102 -28.69 -43.52 32.26
C ALA A 1102 -29.63 -44.74 32.30
N LYS A 1103 -30.19 -45.10 33.46
CA LYS A 1103 -31.11 -46.24 33.58
C LYS A 1103 -32.44 -45.94 32.88
N GLY A 1104 -32.77 -46.75 31.87
CA GLY A 1104 -34.03 -46.62 31.13
C GLY A 1104 -34.03 -45.53 30.05
N LYS A 1105 -32.85 -45.01 29.68
CA LYS A 1105 -32.65 -44.07 28.56
C LYS A 1105 -32.29 -44.79 27.27
N LEU A 1106 -32.62 -44.17 26.13
CA LEU A 1106 -32.24 -44.71 24.82
C LEU A 1106 -30.72 -44.57 24.63
N GLU A 1107 -30.11 -45.52 23.90
CA GLU A 1107 -28.66 -45.53 23.64
C GLU A 1107 -28.17 -44.23 22.98
N VAL A 1108 -28.99 -43.63 22.10
CA VAL A 1108 -28.70 -42.34 21.46
C VAL A 1108 -28.61 -41.19 22.48
N GLU A 1109 -29.44 -41.20 23.54
CA GLU A 1109 -29.39 -40.19 24.59
C GLU A 1109 -28.12 -40.33 25.46
N ILE A 1110 -27.68 -41.57 25.68
CA ILE A 1110 -26.43 -41.87 26.42
C ILE A 1110 -25.21 -41.45 25.58
N VAL A 1111 -25.22 -41.72 24.28
CA VAL A 1111 -24.18 -41.27 23.33
C VAL A 1111 -24.11 -39.74 23.27
N ASP A 1112 -25.25 -39.04 23.18
CA ASP A 1112 -25.28 -37.56 23.20
C ASP A 1112 -24.70 -37.00 24.50
N MET A 1113 -25.01 -37.60 25.65
CA MET A 1113 -24.43 -37.20 26.94
C MET A 1113 -22.91 -37.42 26.99
N ILE A 1114 -22.40 -38.52 26.43
CA ILE A 1114 -20.95 -38.77 26.31
C ILE A 1114 -20.27 -37.73 25.43
N LEU A 1115 -20.87 -37.36 24.29
CA LEU A 1115 -20.34 -36.32 23.41
C LEU A 1115 -20.33 -34.95 24.10
N ARG A 1116 -21.38 -34.62 24.87
CA ARG A 1116 -21.44 -33.40 25.69
C ARG A 1116 -20.33 -33.38 26.74
N LEU A 1117 -20.12 -34.47 27.47
CA LEU A 1117 -19.03 -34.58 28.44
C LEU A 1117 -17.66 -34.42 27.79
N ARG A 1118 -17.45 -35.05 26.63
CA ARG A 1118 -16.20 -34.92 25.86
C ARG A 1118 -15.95 -33.46 25.48
N HIS A 1119 -16.97 -32.77 24.98
CA HIS A 1119 -16.87 -31.35 24.64
C HIS A 1119 -16.53 -30.49 25.88
N LYS A 1120 -17.16 -30.74 27.04
CA LYS A 1120 -16.83 -30.04 28.30
C LYS A 1120 -15.40 -30.32 28.78
N LEU A 1121 -14.91 -31.55 28.62
CA LEU A 1121 -13.54 -31.92 28.95
C LEU A 1121 -12.51 -31.24 28.04
N THR A 1122 -12.82 -31.10 26.74
CA THR A 1122 -11.98 -30.34 25.80
C THR A 1122 -11.96 -28.85 26.15
N LEU A 1123 -13.09 -28.26 26.55
CA LEU A 1123 -13.14 -26.87 27.03
C LEU A 1123 -12.28 -26.66 28.28
N LEU A 1124 -12.30 -27.60 29.23
CA LEU A 1124 -11.42 -27.58 30.42
C LEU A 1124 -9.92 -27.70 30.09
N GLN A 1125 -9.55 -28.32 28.96
CA GLN A 1125 -8.16 -28.43 28.50
C GLN A 1125 -7.67 -27.18 27.77
N THR A 1126 -8.55 -26.52 27.01
CA THR A 1126 -8.22 -25.37 26.15
C THR A 1126 -8.40 -24.03 26.84
N SER A 1127 -9.26 -23.93 27.86
CA SER A 1127 -9.69 -22.65 28.47
C SER A 1127 -9.04 -22.37 29.84
N GLY A 1128 -7.94 -23.06 30.18
CA GLY A 1128 -7.33 -23.03 31.52
C GLY A 1128 -7.00 -21.64 32.07
N GLY A 1129 -6.61 -20.68 31.22
CA GLY A 1129 -6.35 -19.29 31.62
C GLY A 1129 -7.57 -18.36 31.64
N SER A 1130 -8.62 -18.66 30.88
CA SER A 1130 -9.83 -17.81 30.77
C SER A 1130 -10.80 -18.03 31.94
N MET A 1131 -10.82 -19.25 32.51
CA MET A 1131 -11.70 -19.56 33.64
C MET A 1131 -11.20 -19.05 35.01
N ALA A 1132 -9.95 -18.57 35.09
CA ALA A 1132 -9.36 -18.05 36.33
C ALA A 1132 -9.87 -16.63 36.69
N ALA A 1133 -10.34 -15.86 35.71
CA ALA A 1133 -10.81 -14.48 35.86
C ALA A 1133 -12.33 -14.36 36.09
N LEU A 1134 -13.06 -15.49 36.11
CA LEU A 1134 -14.51 -15.51 36.30
C LEU A 1134 -14.89 -15.38 37.79
N PRO A 1135 -16.08 -14.86 38.13
CA PRO A 1135 -16.53 -14.69 39.52
C PRO A 1135 -16.70 -16.00 40.30
N VAL A 1136 -16.89 -17.12 39.58
CA VAL A 1136 -17.07 -18.46 40.15
C VAL A 1136 -15.83 -19.30 39.85
N GLN A 1137 -15.10 -19.67 40.90
CA GLN A 1137 -13.90 -20.50 40.76
C GLN A 1137 -14.25 -21.99 40.79
N LEU A 1138 -14.03 -22.67 39.66
CA LEU A 1138 -14.14 -24.12 39.57
C LEU A 1138 -12.85 -24.77 40.08
N ASN A 1139 -12.95 -25.81 40.91
CA ASN A 1139 -11.81 -26.70 41.12
C ASN A 1139 -11.62 -27.58 39.87
N ALA A 1140 -10.91 -27.03 38.88
CA ALA A 1140 -10.80 -27.61 37.55
C ALA A 1140 -10.19 -29.02 37.55
N ARG A 1141 -9.28 -29.32 38.50
CA ARG A 1141 -8.64 -30.64 38.59
C ARG A 1141 -9.61 -31.71 39.07
N ASP A 1142 -10.34 -31.43 40.15
CA ASP A 1142 -11.30 -32.38 40.73
C ASP A 1142 -12.54 -32.54 39.84
N THR A 1143 -13.03 -31.44 39.27
CA THR A 1143 -14.16 -31.45 38.33
C THR A 1143 -13.83 -32.27 37.09
N ARG A 1144 -12.63 -32.08 36.50
CA ARG A 1144 -12.15 -32.88 35.36
C ARG A 1144 -12.08 -34.37 35.70
N ALA A 1145 -11.55 -34.72 36.87
CA ALA A 1145 -11.46 -36.12 37.31
C ALA A 1145 -12.86 -36.77 37.48
N GLN A 1146 -13.83 -36.03 38.02
CA GLN A 1146 -15.21 -36.50 38.17
C GLN A 1146 -15.92 -36.66 36.81
N LEU A 1147 -15.80 -35.69 35.91
CA LEU A 1147 -16.41 -35.76 34.58
C LEU A 1147 -15.83 -36.92 33.73
N LEU A 1148 -14.51 -37.16 33.80
CA LEU A 1148 -13.88 -38.33 33.17
C LEU A 1148 -14.43 -39.64 33.72
N ARG A 1149 -14.58 -39.74 35.05
CA ARG A 1149 -15.14 -40.93 35.69
C ARG A 1149 -16.59 -41.18 35.24
N HIS A 1150 -17.41 -40.13 35.14
CA HIS A 1150 -18.79 -40.23 34.66
C HIS A 1150 -18.84 -40.69 33.20
N MET A 1151 -17.99 -40.15 32.33
CA MET A 1151 -17.89 -40.54 30.92
C MET A 1151 -17.54 -42.01 30.76
N GLU A 1152 -16.52 -42.50 31.49
CA GLU A 1152 -16.12 -43.91 31.46
C GLU A 1152 -17.20 -44.86 31.98
N ASN A 1153 -17.92 -44.46 33.03
CA ASN A 1153 -19.02 -45.25 33.56
C ASN A 1153 -20.18 -45.37 32.55
N MET A 1154 -20.49 -44.32 31.78
CA MET A 1154 -21.52 -44.36 30.74
C MET A 1154 -21.07 -45.12 29.48
N LYS A 1155 -19.79 -45.04 29.10
CA LYS A 1155 -19.23 -45.88 28.02
C LYS A 1155 -19.41 -47.37 28.31
N LYS A 1156 -19.26 -47.79 29.57
CA LYS A 1156 -19.45 -49.19 29.98
C LYS A 1156 -20.89 -49.69 29.82
N SER A 1157 -21.89 -48.79 29.88
CA SER A 1157 -23.30 -49.16 29.70
C SER A 1157 -23.76 -49.32 28.24
N LEU A 1158 -22.92 -48.98 27.26
CA LEU A 1158 -23.25 -49.10 25.83
C LEU A 1158 -22.86 -50.48 25.26
N PRO A 1159 -23.52 -50.97 24.20
CA PRO A 1159 -23.11 -52.17 23.47
C PRO A 1159 -21.78 -51.96 22.71
N ASP A 1160 -21.09 -53.06 22.36
CA ASP A 1160 -19.69 -53.02 21.90
C ASP A 1160 -19.48 -52.36 20.52
N ASP A 1161 -20.50 -52.38 19.66
CA ASP A 1161 -20.52 -51.68 18.36
C ASP A 1161 -20.51 -50.16 18.52
N LEU A 1162 -21.29 -49.61 19.46
CA LEU A 1162 -21.32 -48.18 19.76
C LEU A 1162 -20.07 -47.72 20.52
N LYS A 1163 -19.49 -48.58 21.36
CA LYS A 1163 -18.19 -48.30 22.00
C LYS A 1163 -17.08 -48.10 20.97
N GLN A 1164 -17.06 -48.92 19.91
CA GLN A 1164 -16.05 -48.86 18.86
C GLN A 1164 -16.14 -47.57 18.03
N ILE A 1165 -17.36 -47.05 17.82
CA ILE A 1165 -17.60 -45.77 17.10
C ILE A 1165 -17.18 -44.56 17.95
N LEU A 1166 -17.35 -44.64 19.27
CA LEU A 1166 -16.97 -43.56 20.19
C LEU A 1166 -15.45 -43.42 20.42
N GLY A 1167 -14.67 -44.41 19.97
CA GLY A 1167 -13.21 -44.43 20.03
C GLY A 1167 -12.63 -44.55 21.45
N ASP A 1168 -11.39 -45.02 21.52
CA ASP A 1168 -10.55 -44.84 22.71
C ASP A 1168 -10.19 -43.34 22.83
N ALA A 1169 -10.32 -42.83 24.05
CA ALA A 1169 -10.35 -41.40 24.40
C ALA A 1169 -9.08 -40.62 24.03
#